data_AF-A0A965JGJ2-F1
#
_entry.id   AF-A0A965JGJ2-F1
#
_cell.length_a   1.000
_cell.length_b   1.000
_cell.length_c   1.000
_cell.angle_alpha   90.00
_cell.angle_beta   90.00
_cell.angle_gamma   90.00
#
_symmetry.space_group_name_H-M   'P 1'
#
loop_
_entity.id
_entity.type
_entity.pdbx_description
1 polymer ?
#
loop_
_entity_poly.entity_id
_entity_poly.type
_entity_poly.pdbx_seq_one_letter_code
_entity_poly.pdbx_strand_id
1 'polypeptide(L)'
;INQSLGTINANGSTSGAVAGDGTAGGKISLTGHDGTASGAITLNGTLNTLNNTTTAVTIRGTSNLTLPGIIVPNGTLILGDDTATVGLITGNISQANATTVNAKALTLGSATNAIGGSVVLTNSGNKFESLGISKVGDVGATQYDLDIADSTAGLSITGAIASAGGVRITTTKTGGDASGVLAIGGNSITAQGDVYLAGATVSQSTASTINAGSGVIAVNGGGGADSNSITLSGTVITTSSNAAAIQIVSAANTTVNVVTATSGGVVLGTAALPLSGTVSQTTTTGLISAATLTGYAGVLTATNIAIDNLGTLTTTGALSLKDVGGTGTAGLAVTGTVTAGAASTIETTGGSLRIGAQTLNIAGYNLVLKAVGISQTTGSAIYSSTADINAGASTIDLASEINNFTGQVTLTSSGASVSIADINQLSLNSLTGKLANTTSIRAVAGTNLVLTPEDLTTTSGSIYFQSKNGDLSTPGNLTTGSGSITLIANFGALTTGDTQVNNTLTTTSGNIVITADREVNLAKSVLSTSGNITVSGQTITHSTGSSLDILKLKTGSTGNISVSATEPGGLTMGPFYYYESGTGSISIAAGGTIRLSNITSGGLLDISGVGLIEQYNGAAISSSQISVVARDNATAGSGAITLANLLNDATTVKLVTRNSANTAAGTGAISYFDANSFSVAQIQSAGSVMLTSKGVISTAASSALGTGSVEANALTIKTLNNSGAGVLLTAADNNVATLNISVRNLADTAIAGSTASEDTNTGTTGTIRYTDSNGFAVSSISTGASTILTAGGSVTQTGAIQSAKLGLSGTGSFTLNLADTFSNPLNVVSVFASDATGSVTFTTLSALTIGTVNPVGIMSGGAAVTIAAPSIDSRSTTIDTRSSTPGTSGGAVTLTSTGTGANGALLVGTINSSGKGATASDSNGGNAGAITLTSGGSTLSVAGTITARGGAKTGSGVSGADGTVKLLATSGAVSQAAGSTEISAGQLIVDAANASALEDPDNFVTRIIARITGEGQGFTFRSTNPFIVDGGATAGLTWRGITTQGGAVTLGSAGAAISVSETITTRGGSFTAGAASSEIGSFTSTGVAVSTAGDITIGSTTAYSNGGAIVVRAAGAIATGTLTSSGDTAAASAAA
;
A
#
# COMPACT_ATOMS: atom_id res chain seq x y z
N ILE A 1 -104.94 -16.72 2.09
CA ILE A 1 -105.06 -17.92 2.97
C ILE A 1 -104.62 -17.53 4.38
N ASN A 2 -105.40 -17.85 5.42
CA ASN A 2 -105.04 -17.56 6.82
C ASN A 2 -105.23 -18.82 7.68
N GLN A 3 -104.17 -19.30 8.33
CA GLN A 3 -104.15 -20.43 9.27
C GLN A 3 -103.88 -19.90 10.68
N SER A 4 -104.71 -20.29 11.65
CA SER A 4 -104.48 -20.04 13.10
C SER A 4 -103.41 -20.97 13.69
N LEU A 5 -103.24 -21.04 15.01
CA LEU A 5 -102.17 -21.78 15.72
C LEU A 5 -102.21 -23.33 15.59
N GLY A 6 -103.10 -23.92 14.77
CA GLY A 6 -103.29 -25.36 14.64
C GLY A 6 -102.43 -26.04 13.54
N THR A 7 -102.37 -27.37 13.51
CA THR A 7 -101.62 -28.13 12.50
C THR A 7 -102.48 -28.45 11.28
N ILE A 8 -102.05 -28.08 10.07
CA ILE A 8 -102.54 -28.68 8.83
C ILE A 8 -101.79 -30.01 8.66
N ASN A 9 -102.46 -31.10 9.05
CA ASN A 9 -101.89 -32.45 9.00
C ASN A 9 -102.51 -33.24 7.84
N ALA A 10 -101.70 -33.62 6.86
CA ALA A 10 -102.11 -34.45 5.74
C ALA A 10 -101.65 -35.91 5.87
N ASN A 11 -101.17 -36.33 7.05
CA ASN A 11 -100.96 -37.73 7.33
C ASN A 11 -102.33 -38.43 7.31
N GLY A 12 -102.41 -39.61 6.68
CA GLY A 12 -103.61 -40.44 6.74
C GLY A 12 -103.93 -40.88 8.17
N SER A 13 -104.96 -41.71 8.34
CA SER A 13 -105.23 -42.35 9.63
C SER A 13 -105.00 -43.86 9.55
N THR A 14 -104.27 -44.43 10.51
CA THR A 14 -104.13 -45.89 10.67
C THR A 14 -105.39 -46.54 11.21
N SER A 15 -106.18 -45.81 12.01
CA SER A 15 -107.37 -46.32 12.71
C SER A 15 -108.70 -45.78 12.17
N GLY A 16 -108.67 -44.72 11.34
CA GLY A 16 -109.84 -43.94 10.95
C GLY A 16 -110.40 -43.02 12.06
N ALA A 17 -109.94 -43.18 13.31
CA ALA A 17 -110.45 -42.48 14.49
C ALA A 17 -109.56 -41.33 14.97
N VAL A 18 -108.25 -41.39 14.65
CA VAL A 18 -107.28 -40.34 15.00
C VAL A 18 -106.72 -39.77 13.70
N ALA A 19 -107.06 -38.53 13.38
CA ALA A 19 -106.52 -37.87 12.19
C ALA A 19 -105.01 -37.66 12.35
N GLY A 20 -104.22 -38.22 11.42
CA GLY A 20 -102.80 -37.92 11.30
C GLY A 20 -101.81 -38.89 11.97
N ASP A 21 -102.27 -40.08 12.39
CA ASP A 21 -101.45 -41.18 12.92
C ASP A 21 -100.91 -42.16 11.85
N GLY A 22 -101.31 -41.98 10.58
CA GLY A 22 -100.95 -42.88 9.48
C GLY A 22 -99.50 -42.78 9.00
N THR A 23 -99.02 -43.85 8.34
CA THR A 23 -97.63 -43.97 7.85
C THR A 23 -97.39 -43.38 6.44
N ALA A 24 -98.45 -42.89 5.78
CA ALA A 24 -98.38 -42.23 4.47
C ALA A 24 -99.14 -40.89 4.49
N GLY A 25 -98.61 -39.88 3.80
CA GLY A 25 -99.18 -38.53 3.76
C GLY A 25 -99.67 -38.10 2.38
N GLY A 26 -100.68 -37.24 2.36
CA GLY A 26 -101.18 -36.54 1.17
C GLY A 26 -100.35 -35.31 0.79
N LYS A 27 -100.60 -34.74 -0.39
CA LYS A 27 -99.98 -33.50 -0.85
C LYS A 27 -100.65 -32.27 -0.23
N ILE A 28 -99.87 -31.30 0.23
CA ILE A 28 -100.34 -29.98 0.67
C ILE A 28 -99.95 -28.95 -0.40
N SER A 29 -100.93 -28.30 -1.04
CA SER A 29 -100.69 -27.24 -2.02
C SER A 29 -101.43 -25.97 -1.61
N LEU A 30 -100.69 -24.89 -1.34
CA LEU A 30 -101.23 -23.58 -0.99
C LEU A 30 -100.92 -22.60 -2.13
N THR A 31 -101.96 -22.00 -2.71
CA THR A 31 -101.83 -21.05 -3.82
C THR A 31 -102.53 -19.75 -3.46
N GLY A 32 -101.74 -18.69 -3.32
CA GLY A 32 -102.20 -17.36 -2.89
C GLY A 32 -102.68 -16.45 -4.02
N HIS A 33 -102.71 -16.91 -5.26
CA HIS A 33 -102.94 -16.07 -6.45
C HIS A 33 -104.34 -16.29 -7.03
N ASP A 34 -105.05 -15.21 -7.40
CA ASP A 34 -106.41 -15.26 -7.95
C ASP A 34 -106.48 -15.41 -9.49
N GLY A 35 -105.31 -15.37 -10.13
CA GLY A 35 -105.15 -15.42 -11.59
C GLY A 35 -104.70 -14.09 -12.20
N THR A 36 -104.77 -12.99 -11.43
CA THR A 36 -104.34 -11.64 -11.83
C THR A 36 -103.27 -11.04 -10.91
N ALA A 37 -103.35 -11.27 -9.60
CA ALA A 37 -102.41 -10.75 -8.61
C ALA A 37 -102.13 -11.74 -7.48
N SER A 38 -100.98 -11.54 -6.82
CA SER A 38 -100.60 -12.27 -5.61
C SER A 38 -101.44 -11.81 -4.41
N GLY A 39 -102.07 -12.75 -3.73
CA GLY A 39 -102.76 -12.56 -2.44
C GLY A 39 -101.91 -13.02 -1.25
N ALA A 40 -102.32 -12.64 -0.04
CA ALA A 40 -101.57 -12.95 1.18
C ALA A 40 -101.76 -14.40 1.67
N ILE A 41 -100.66 -15.04 2.07
CA ILE A 41 -100.65 -16.31 2.81
C ILE A 41 -100.08 -16.04 4.21
N THR A 42 -100.90 -16.22 5.25
CA THR A 42 -100.50 -16.09 6.66
C THR A 42 -100.66 -17.44 7.35
N LEU A 43 -99.56 -17.99 7.89
CA LEU A 43 -99.53 -19.31 8.50
C LEU A 43 -98.97 -19.21 9.93
N ASN A 44 -99.82 -19.41 10.93
CA ASN A 44 -99.43 -19.30 12.35
C ASN A 44 -99.24 -20.65 13.05
N GLY A 45 -99.44 -21.77 12.35
CA GLY A 45 -99.47 -23.12 12.93
C GLY A 45 -98.32 -24.02 12.47
N THR A 46 -98.60 -25.29 12.17
CA THR A 46 -97.63 -26.25 11.60
C THR A 46 -98.21 -26.88 10.32
N LEU A 47 -97.38 -27.15 9.31
CA LEU A 47 -97.73 -28.01 8.17
C LEU A 47 -97.03 -29.37 8.34
N ASN A 48 -97.79 -30.46 8.33
CA ASN A 48 -97.26 -31.81 8.56
C ASN A 48 -97.74 -32.80 7.49
N THR A 49 -96.81 -33.48 6.81
CA THR A 49 -97.10 -34.59 5.91
C THR A 49 -95.93 -35.58 5.80
N LEU A 50 -96.22 -36.88 5.76
CA LEU A 50 -95.26 -37.96 5.48
C LEU A 50 -95.13 -38.29 3.99
N ASN A 51 -95.75 -37.49 3.11
CA ASN A 51 -95.66 -37.64 1.66
C ASN A 51 -94.20 -37.62 1.20
N ASN A 52 -93.79 -38.64 0.44
CA ASN A 52 -92.42 -38.84 -0.03
C ASN A 52 -92.19 -38.41 -1.50
N THR A 53 -93.16 -37.73 -2.11
CA THR A 53 -93.08 -37.27 -3.50
C THR A 53 -92.30 -35.95 -3.62
N THR A 54 -91.93 -35.63 -4.86
CA THR A 54 -91.25 -34.38 -5.23
C THR A 54 -92.12 -33.12 -5.09
N THR A 55 -93.40 -33.26 -4.72
CA THR A 55 -94.31 -32.11 -4.53
C THR A 55 -95.13 -32.26 -3.25
N ALA A 56 -94.55 -32.83 -2.20
CA ALA A 56 -95.22 -33.12 -0.93
C ALA A 56 -95.86 -31.87 -0.31
N VAL A 57 -95.13 -30.74 -0.29
CA VAL A 57 -95.68 -29.42 0.06
C VAL A 57 -95.30 -28.41 -1.02
N THR A 58 -96.26 -27.66 -1.53
CA THR A 58 -96.05 -26.56 -2.48
C THR A 58 -96.73 -25.29 -1.97
N ILE A 59 -95.97 -24.20 -1.80
CA ILE A 59 -96.51 -22.87 -1.46
C ILE A 59 -96.10 -21.89 -2.57
N ARG A 60 -97.06 -21.17 -3.16
CA ARG A 60 -96.82 -20.29 -4.31
C ARG A 60 -97.86 -19.17 -4.43
N GLY A 61 -97.58 -18.17 -5.26
CA GLY A 61 -98.56 -17.16 -5.66
C GLY A 61 -98.79 -16.03 -4.64
N THR A 62 -97.84 -15.78 -3.74
CA THR A 62 -97.93 -14.72 -2.69
C THR A 62 -96.83 -13.67 -2.89
N SER A 63 -96.94 -12.52 -2.23
CA SER A 63 -95.87 -11.53 -2.18
C SER A 63 -94.81 -11.93 -1.16
N ASN A 64 -95.02 -11.64 0.13
CA ASN A 64 -94.17 -12.12 1.21
C ASN A 64 -94.70 -13.44 1.76
N LEU A 65 -93.81 -14.26 2.31
CA LEU A 65 -94.14 -15.51 2.97
C LEU A 65 -93.32 -15.69 4.25
N THR A 66 -93.98 -15.78 5.39
CA THR A 66 -93.33 -16.23 6.63
C THR A 66 -93.66 -17.70 6.85
N LEU A 67 -92.63 -18.56 6.87
CA LEU A 67 -92.81 -20.00 7.01
C LEU A 67 -93.17 -20.37 8.47
N PRO A 68 -94.23 -21.19 8.65
CA PRO A 68 -94.57 -21.79 9.93
C PRO A 68 -93.61 -22.95 10.26
N GLY A 69 -93.91 -23.72 11.32
CA GLY A 69 -93.32 -25.04 11.47
C GLY A 69 -93.72 -25.93 10.29
N ILE A 70 -92.76 -26.62 9.66
CA ILE A 70 -93.02 -27.51 8.52
C ILE A 70 -92.35 -28.86 8.78
N ILE A 71 -93.09 -29.95 8.63
CA ILE A 71 -92.63 -31.32 8.85
C ILE A 71 -93.00 -32.16 7.62
N VAL A 72 -92.00 -32.43 6.77
CA VAL A 72 -92.05 -33.13 5.48
C VAL A 72 -90.82 -34.04 5.34
N PRO A 73 -90.53 -34.92 6.32
CA PRO A 73 -89.22 -35.58 6.44
C PRO A 73 -88.87 -36.51 5.28
N ASN A 74 -89.85 -36.93 4.46
CA ASN A 74 -89.63 -37.89 3.37
C ASN A 74 -89.73 -37.26 1.96
N GLY A 75 -90.21 -36.02 1.84
CA GLY A 75 -90.59 -35.41 0.57
C GLY A 75 -90.07 -33.98 0.37
N THR A 76 -90.42 -33.39 -0.76
CA THR A 76 -89.93 -32.05 -1.15
C THR A 76 -90.88 -30.94 -0.70
N LEU A 77 -90.31 -29.89 -0.08
CA LEU A 77 -90.93 -28.59 0.10
C LEU A 77 -90.57 -27.69 -1.09
N ILE A 78 -91.57 -27.24 -1.84
CA ILE A 78 -91.41 -26.30 -2.96
C ILE A 78 -91.99 -24.95 -2.54
N LEU A 79 -91.17 -23.90 -2.60
CA LEU A 79 -91.58 -22.52 -2.39
C LEU A 79 -91.42 -21.75 -3.70
N GLY A 80 -92.53 -21.51 -4.40
CA GLY A 80 -92.54 -21.02 -5.78
C GLY A 80 -92.17 -22.10 -6.80
N ASP A 81 -92.82 -22.10 -7.97
CA ASP A 81 -92.64 -23.11 -9.02
C ASP A 81 -92.85 -22.53 -10.45
N ASP A 82 -92.80 -23.41 -11.47
CA ASP A 82 -92.99 -23.07 -12.89
C ASP A 82 -94.46 -22.97 -13.34
N THR A 83 -95.44 -23.01 -12.42
CA THR A 83 -96.83 -22.87 -12.84
C THR A 83 -97.08 -21.47 -13.39
N ALA A 84 -97.49 -21.39 -14.66
CA ALA A 84 -97.73 -20.12 -15.35
C ALA A 84 -98.67 -19.22 -14.55
N THR A 85 -98.33 -17.92 -14.46
CA THR A 85 -99.10 -16.87 -13.77
C THR A 85 -99.12 -16.96 -12.23
N VAL A 86 -99.14 -18.16 -11.64
CA VAL A 86 -99.41 -18.36 -10.20
C VAL A 86 -98.23 -18.96 -9.41
N GLY A 87 -97.14 -19.32 -10.09
CA GLY A 87 -95.98 -19.99 -9.50
C GLY A 87 -95.01 -19.08 -8.73
N LEU A 88 -95.10 -17.76 -8.91
CA LEU A 88 -94.15 -16.81 -8.32
C LEU A 88 -94.42 -16.53 -6.84
N ILE A 89 -93.35 -16.33 -6.07
CA ILE A 89 -93.36 -15.58 -4.81
C ILE A 89 -92.59 -14.30 -5.06
N THR A 90 -93.26 -13.15 -5.05
CA THR A 90 -92.69 -11.89 -5.58
C THR A 90 -91.91 -11.07 -4.54
N GLY A 91 -92.02 -11.41 -3.26
CA GLY A 91 -91.33 -10.75 -2.15
C GLY A 91 -90.48 -11.72 -1.31
N ASN A 92 -90.25 -11.37 -0.04
CA ASN A 92 -89.32 -12.07 0.84
C ASN A 92 -89.95 -13.34 1.43
N ILE A 93 -89.12 -14.36 1.61
CA ILE A 93 -89.41 -15.54 2.42
C ILE A 93 -88.61 -15.43 3.72
N SER A 94 -89.31 -15.37 4.85
CA SER A 94 -88.72 -15.41 6.19
C SER A 94 -89.26 -16.60 6.97
N GLN A 95 -88.64 -16.93 8.10
CA GLN A 95 -89.12 -17.97 8.99
C GLN A 95 -89.68 -17.36 10.28
N ALA A 96 -90.80 -17.89 10.80
CA ALA A 96 -91.33 -17.46 12.09
C ALA A 96 -90.38 -17.87 13.23
N ASN A 97 -90.24 -17.04 14.27
CA ASN A 97 -89.35 -17.33 15.40
C ASN A 97 -89.67 -18.67 16.07
N ALA A 98 -88.63 -19.41 16.46
CA ALA A 98 -88.71 -20.70 17.16
C ALA A 98 -89.46 -21.82 16.41
N THR A 99 -89.68 -21.68 15.10
CA THR A 99 -90.16 -22.78 14.25
C THR A 99 -89.00 -23.52 13.58
N THR A 100 -89.25 -24.75 13.15
CA THR A 100 -88.30 -25.54 12.35
C THR A 100 -88.95 -25.97 11.05
N VAL A 101 -88.17 -25.98 9.97
CA VAL A 101 -88.52 -26.60 8.69
C VAL A 101 -87.75 -27.90 8.58
N ASN A 102 -88.44 -29.04 8.61
CA ASN A 102 -87.86 -30.36 8.40
C ASN A 102 -88.40 -30.92 7.08
N ALA A 103 -87.61 -30.95 6.02
CA ALA A 103 -87.99 -31.48 4.73
C ALA A 103 -86.87 -32.37 4.16
N LYS A 104 -87.19 -33.42 3.41
CA LYS A 104 -86.14 -34.19 2.72
C LYS A 104 -85.40 -33.33 1.70
N ALA A 105 -86.15 -32.61 0.88
CA ALA A 105 -85.61 -31.70 -0.12
C ALA A 105 -86.30 -30.34 -0.04
N LEU A 106 -85.56 -29.27 -0.29
CA LEU A 106 -86.07 -27.92 -0.42
C LEU A 106 -85.83 -27.40 -1.85
N THR A 107 -86.85 -26.83 -2.48
CA THR A 107 -86.74 -26.13 -3.77
C THR A 107 -87.28 -24.72 -3.60
N LEU A 108 -86.51 -23.72 -4.04
CA LEU A 108 -86.84 -22.30 -3.93
C LEU A 108 -86.96 -21.71 -5.33
N GLY A 109 -88.19 -21.59 -5.82
CA GLY A 109 -88.50 -21.20 -7.19
C GLY A 109 -88.24 -22.36 -8.17
N SER A 110 -87.82 -22.01 -9.37
CA SER A 110 -87.52 -22.94 -10.44
C SER A 110 -86.36 -22.45 -11.31
N ALA A 111 -86.04 -23.18 -12.38
CA ALA A 111 -85.03 -22.73 -13.34
C ALA A 111 -85.43 -21.40 -14.01
N THR A 112 -86.74 -21.19 -14.23
CA THR A 112 -87.25 -19.99 -14.91
C THR A 112 -87.64 -18.91 -13.92
N ASN A 113 -88.42 -19.26 -12.89
CA ASN A 113 -89.03 -18.35 -11.94
C ASN A 113 -88.19 -18.21 -10.66
N ALA A 114 -87.73 -16.99 -10.39
CA ALA A 114 -87.04 -16.66 -9.14
C ALA A 114 -88.05 -16.31 -8.03
N ILE A 115 -87.64 -16.50 -6.78
CA ILE A 115 -88.20 -15.74 -5.66
C ILE A 115 -87.80 -14.28 -5.83
N GLY A 116 -88.77 -13.36 -5.82
CA GLY A 116 -88.53 -11.94 -6.14
C GLY A 116 -87.72 -11.19 -5.09
N GLY A 117 -87.74 -11.65 -3.82
CA GLY A 117 -86.95 -11.10 -2.71
C GLY A 117 -86.00 -12.12 -2.08
N SER A 118 -85.58 -11.89 -0.84
CA SER A 118 -84.64 -12.74 -0.09
C SER A 118 -85.33 -13.96 0.54
N VAL A 119 -84.62 -15.08 0.69
CA VAL A 119 -85.02 -16.28 1.44
C VAL A 119 -84.10 -16.49 2.65
N VAL A 120 -84.64 -16.32 3.85
CA VAL A 120 -83.88 -16.43 5.12
C VAL A 120 -84.51 -17.51 6.01
N LEU A 121 -83.84 -18.67 6.09
CA LEU A 121 -84.23 -19.87 6.84
C LEU A 121 -83.13 -20.28 7.82
N THR A 122 -82.93 -19.46 8.86
CA THR A 122 -81.77 -19.56 9.76
C THR A 122 -82.08 -20.05 11.17
N ASN A 123 -83.33 -20.39 11.47
CA ASN A 123 -83.65 -20.91 12.80
C ASN A 123 -82.88 -22.22 13.07
N SER A 124 -82.42 -22.37 14.31
CA SER A 124 -81.83 -23.62 14.79
C SER A 124 -82.83 -24.77 14.71
N GLY A 125 -82.41 -25.92 14.18
CA GLY A 125 -83.24 -27.13 14.09
C GLY A 125 -83.92 -27.36 12.74
N ASN A 126 -83.70 -26.48 11.76
CA ASN A 126 -84.06 -26.74 10.36
C ASN A 126 -83.32 -27.98 9.84
N LYS A 127 -84.00 -28.84 9.07
CA LYS A 127 -83.48 -30.12 8.61
C LYS A 127 -83.78 -30.35 7.12
N PHE A 128 -82.75 -30.48 6.31
CA PHE A 128 -82.76 -30.74 4.88
C PHE A 128 -81.72 -31.79 4.49
N GLU A 129 -82.12 -32.90 3.84
CA GLU A 129 -81.14 -33.82 3.24
C GLU A 129 -80.58 -33.25 1.93
N SER A 130 -81.38 -32.48 1.20
CA SER A 130 -80.95 -31.85 -0.04
C SER A 130 -81.55 -30.48 -0.31
N LEU A 131 -80.77 -29.62 -0.96
CA LEU A 131 -81.23 -28.37 -1.56
C LEU A 131 -81.28 -28.56 -3.08
N GLY A 132 -82.48 -28.55 -3.62
CA GLY A 132 -82.74 -28.58 -5.05
C GLY A 132 -82.47 -27.22 -5.71
N ILE A 133 -83.12 -26.97 -6.85
CA ILE A 133 -83.00 -25.67 -7.54
C ILE A 133 -83.39 -24.55 -6.58
N SER A 134 -82.54 -23.54 -6.48
CA SER A 134 -82.81 -22.34 -5.70
C SER A 134 -82.46 -21.10 -6.52
N LYS A 135 -83.46 -20.25 -6.80
CA LYS A 135 -83.30 -19.02 -7.56
C LYS A 135 -83.91 -17.84 -6.79
N VAL A 136 -83.07 -16.92 -6.32
CA VAL A 136 -83.44 -15.85 -5.38
C VAL A 136 -83.08 -14.47 -5.93
N GLY A 137 -83.89 -13.46 -5.63
CA GLY A 137 -83.70 -12.06 -6.02
C GLY A 137 -82.66 -11.33 -5.17
N ASP A 138 -82.63 -10.01 -5.28
CA ASP A 138 -81.72 -9.11 -4.54
C ASP A 138 -82.55 -8.11 -3.73
N VAL A 139 -82.29 -8.03 -2.43
CA VAL A 139 -82.88 -7.06 -1.51
C VAL A 139 -81.77 -6.16 -0.99
N GLY A 140 -81.75 -4.92 -1.46
CA GLY A 140 -80.76 -3.92 -1.06
C GLY A 140 -80.56 -3.85 0.47
N ALA A 141 -79.28 -3.78 0.89
CA ALA A 141 -78.80 -3.85 2.27
C ALA A 141 -78.87 -5.23 2.96
N THR A 142 -79.33 -6.29 2.30
CA THR A 142 -79.21 -7.67 2.78
C THR A 142 -77.89 -8.25 2.29
N GLN A 143 -77.04 -8.78 3.19
CA GLN A 143 -75.75 -9.36 2.78
C GLN A 143 -75.91 -10.72 2.08
N TYR A 144 -76.83 -11.55 2.58
CA TYR A 144 -77.11 -12.87 2.05
C TYR A 144 -78.60 -13.00 1.75
N ASP A 145 -78.96 -12.86 0.48
CA ASP A 145 -80.36 -12.96 0.04
C ASP A 145 -80.85 -14.40 0.07
N LEU A 146 -79.97 -15.38 -0.14
CA LEU A 146 -80.25 -16.77 0.17
C LEU A 146 -79.48 -17.17 1.42
N ASP A 147 -80.15 -17.38 2.54
CA ASP A 147 -79.52 -17.71 3.82
C ASP A 147 -80.17 -18.94 4.45
N ILE A 148 -79.48 -20.08 4.36
CA ILE A 148 -79.98 -21.40 4.76
C ILE A 148 -79.09 -21.98 5.86
N ALA A 149 -79.69 -22.26 7.02
CA ALA A 149 -79.08 -23.05 8.08
C ALA A 149 -79.71 -24.44 8.14
N ASP A 150 -78.87 -25.47 8.12
CA ASP A 150 -79.25 -26.87 8.23
C ASP A 150 -78.63 -27.52 9.48
N SER A 151 -79.38 -28.42 10.12
CA SER A 151 -78.98 -29.19 11.30
C SER A 151 -79.08 -30.70 11.08
N THR A 152 -79.13 -31.18 9.83
CA THR A 152 -79.16 -32.62 9.53
C THR A 152 -77.78 -33.29 9.63
N ALA A 153 -77.77 -34.60 9.38
CA ALA A 153 -76.56 -35.36 9.16
C ALA A 153 -75.73 -34.86 7.96
N GLY A 154 -76.24 -33.96 7.10
CA GLY A 154 -75.50 -33.29 6.04
C GLY A 154 -76.43 -32.81 4.92
N LEU A 155 -76.02 -31.78 4.20
CA LEU A 155 -76.79 -31.16 3.12
C LEU A 155 -76.15 -31.43 1.76
N SER A 156 -76.91 -32.02 0.84
CA SER A 156 -76.49 -32.22 -0.55
C SER A 156 -77.15 -31.20 -1.50
N ILE A 157 -76.36 -30.51 -2.31
CA ILE A 157 -76.86 -29.61 -3.35
C ILE A 157 -77.15 -30.43 -4.62
N THR A 158 -78.44 -30.66 -4.87
CA THR A 158 -78.92 -31.50 -5.98
C THR A 158 -79.44 -30.71 -7.17
N GLY A 159 -79.59 -29.38 -7.04
CA GLY A 159 -79.89 -28.46 -8.14
C GLY A 159 -79.01 -27.22 -8.14
N ALA A 160 -79.05 -26.44 -9.23
CA ALA A 160 -78.30 -25.19 -9.33
C ALA A 160 -78.82 -24.14 -8.35
N ILE A 161 -77.89 -23.40 -7.73
CA ILE A 161 -78.17 -22.31 -6.81
C ILE A 161 -77.78 -20.99 -7.48
N ALA A 162 -78.74 -20.08 -7.64
CA ALA A 162 -78.55 -18.78 -8.25
C ALA A 162 -79.17 -17.68 -7.35
N SER A 163 -78.39 -16.66 -7.00
CA SER A 163 -78.84 -15.49 -6.25
C SER A 163 -78.44 -14.21 -6.97
N ALA A 164 -79.37 -13.27 -7.11
CA ALA A 164 -79.05 -11.93 -7.63
C ALA A 164 -78.31 -11.06 -6.59
N GLY A 165 -78.27 -11.48 -5.31
CA GLY A 165 -77.40 -10.92 -4.28
C GLY A 165 -76.52 -12.00 -3.65
N GLY A 166 -76.39 -12.04 -2.32
CA GLY A 166 -75.49 -12.98 -1.61
C GLY A 166 -76.09 -14.36 -1.33
N VAL A 167 -75.24 -15.33 -0.99
CA VAL A 167 -75.59 -16.71 -0.61
C VAL A 167 -74.84 -17.12 0.66
N ARG A 168 -75.57 -17.60 1.67
CA ARG A 168 -75.03 -18.29 2.84
C ARG A 168 -75.70 -19.65 3.01
N ILE A 169 -74.89 -20.71 3.06
CA ILE A 169 -75.35 -22.07 3.33
C ILE A 169 -74.48 -22.65 4.43
N THR A 170 -75.09 -23.02 5.54
CA THR A 170 -74.37 -23.57 6.70
C THR A 170 -75.00 -24.87 7.18
N THR A 171 -74.21 -25.92 7.34
CA THR A 171 -74.59 -27.16 8.02
C THR A 171 -73.97 -27.20 9.41
N THR A 172 -74.76 -27.55 10.41
CA THR A 172 -74.31 -27.65 11.81
C THR A 172 -74.53 -29.06 12.33
N LYS A 173 -73.51 -29.64 12.97
CA LYS A 173 -73.61 -30.95 13.60
C LYS A 173 -74.35 -30.83 14.93
N THR A 174 -75.58 -31.34 15.00
CA THR A 174 -76.33 -31.47 16.27
C THR A 174 -76.57 -32.95 16.60
N GLY A 175 -75.96 -33.47 17.66
CA GLY A 175 -76.10 -34.86 18.12
C GLY A 175 -75.01 -35.83 17.64
N GLY A 176 -75.06 -37.09 18.11
CA GLY A 176 -74.02 -38.11 17.93
C GLY A 176 -73.90 -38.69 16.50
N ASP A 177 -75.02 -38.82 15.78
CA ASP A 177 -75.09 -39.51 14.47
C ASP A 177 -74.97 -38.56 13.25
N ALA A 178 -74.76 -37.26 13.47
CA ALA A 178 -74.71 -36.27 12.39
C ALA A 178 -73.29 -36.14 11.78
N SER A 179 -73.19 -36.21 10.44
CA SER A 179 -71.92 -36.00 9.70
C SER A 179 -71.63 -34.50 9.47
N GLY A 180 -72.67 -33.65 9.36
CA GLY A 180 -72.52 -32.20 9.25
C GLY A 180 -71.87 -31.72 7.95
N VAL A 181 -71.77 -32.60 6.93
CA VAL A 181 -71.16 -32.35 5.63
C VAL A 181 -72.03 -31.44 4.78
N LEU A 182 -71.42 -30.48 4.07
CA LEU A 182 -72.01 -29.75 2.95
C LEU A 182 -71.44 -30.30 1.64
N ALA A 183 -72.26 -31.02 0.87
CA ALA A 183 -71.88 -31.61 -0.40
C ALA A 183 -72.50 -30.83 -1.57
N ILE A 184 -71.70 -30.04 -2.28
CA ILE A 184 -72.13 -29.22 -3.42
C ILE A 184 -72.39 -30.08 -4.68
N GLY A 185 -71.72 -31.24 -4.78
CA GLY A 185 -71.90 -32.17 -5.89
C GLY A 185 -71.50 -31.56 -7.24
N GLY A 186 -72.23 -31.89 -8.30
CA GLY A 186 -72.01 -31.42 -9.68
C GLY A 186 -72.65 -30.08 -10.02
N ASN A 187 -73.39 -29.48 -9.09
CA ASN A 187 -74.18 -28.29 -9.32
C ASN A 187 -73.40 -27.02 -8.97
N SER A 188 -73.71 -25.92 -9.65
CA SER A 188 -73.04 -24.62 -9.43
C SER A 188 -73.79 -23.75 -8.43
N ILE A 189 -73.04 -22.94 -7.68
CA ILE A 189 -73.53 -21.86 -6.83
C ILE A 189 -73.07 -20.57 -7.48
N THR A 190 -74.00 -19.73 -7.92
CA THR A 190 -73.73 -18.44 -8.55
C THR A 190 -74.46 -17.34 -7.81
N ALA A 191 -73.71 -16.34 -7.35
CA ALA A 191 -74.18 -15.16 -6.64
C ALA A 191 -73.59 -13.92 -7.30
N GLN A 192 -74.28 -12.80 -7.23
CA GLN A 192 -73.71 -11.48 -7.58
C GLN A 192 -73.22 -10.71 -6.33
N GLY A 193 -73.36 -11.31 -5.15
CA GLY A 193 -72.81 -10.86 -3.87
C GLY A 193 -71.99 -11.96 -3.18
N ASP A 194 -71.77 -11.82 -1.87
CA ASP A 194 -70.91 -12.72 -1.09
C ASP A 194 -71.43 -14.17 -1.07
N VAL A 195 -70.53 -15.15 -1.11
CA VAL A 195 -70.84 -16.58 -0.94
C VAL A 195 -70.16 -17.10 0.32
N TYR A 196 -70.93 -17.53 1.32
CA TYR A 196 -70.43 -18.17 2.53
C TYR A 196 -70.95 -19.62 2.63
N LEU A 197 -70.03 -20.58 2.64
CA LEU A 197 -70.32 -22.00 2.72
C LEU A 197 -69.67 -22.59 3.96
N ALA A 198 -70.44 -23.21 4.84
CA ALA A 198 -69.89 -23.84 6.04
C ALA A 198 -70.47 -25.21 6.33
N GLY A 199 -69.63 -26.11 6.81
CA GLY A 199 -70.01 -27.43 7.30
C GLY A 199 -68.82 -28.12 7.97
N ALA A 200 -69.04 -29.24 8.67
CA ALA A 200 -67.94 -30.04 9.24
C ALA A 200 -67.02 -30.63 8.16
N THR A 201 -67.49 -30.70 6.92
CA THR A 201 -66.69 -30.99 5.72
C THR A 201 -67.41 -30.36 4.55
N VAL A 202 -66.68 -29.76 3.62
CA VAL A 202 -67.25 -29.16 2.42
C VAL A 202 -66.68 -29.89 1.21
N SER A 203 -67.54 -30.42 0.34
CA SER A 203 -67.10 -31.14 -0.87
C SER A 203 -67.78 -30.60 -2.12
N GLN A 204 -66.99 -30.44 -3.18
CA GLN A 204 -67.40 -29.97 -4.50
C GLN A 204 -66.83 -30.94 -5.54
N SER A 205 -67.63 -31.33 -6.53
CA SER A 205 -67.14 -32.15 -7.64
C SER A 205 -66.56 -31.28 -8.78
N THR A 206 -65.88 -31.91 -9.73
CA THR A 206 -65.19 -31.24 -10.85
C THR A 206 -66.12 -30.46 -11.80
N ALA A 207 -67.40 -30.82 -11.89
CA ALA A 207 -68.36 -30.15 -12.77
C ALA A 207 -68.96 -28.85 -12.17
N SER A 208 -68.77 -28.61 -10.87
CA SER A 208 -69.37 -27.49 -10.16
C SER A 208 -68.52 -26.21 -10.25
N THR A 209 -69.20 -25.06 -10.30
CA THR A 209 -68.59 -23.73 -10.14
C THR A 209 -69.21 -23.02 -8.93
N ILE A 210 -68.37 -22.45 -8.06
CA ILE A 210 -68.76 -21.49 -7.02
C ILE A 210 -68.31 -20.11 -7.51
N ASN A 211 -69.27 -19.23 -7.79
CA ASN A 211 -69.02 -17.90 -8.35
C ASN A 211 -69.76 -16.83 -7.54
N ALA A 212 -69.04 -15.82 -7.06
CA ALA A 212 -69.61 -14.70 -6.30
C ALA A 212 -69.69 -13.37 -7.09
N GLY A 213 -69.36 -13.39 -8.39
CA GLY A 213 -69.27 -12.16 -9.18
C GLY A 213 -68.25 -11.21 -8.53
N SER A 214 -68.67 -10.01 -8.13
CA SER A 214 -67.84 -9.03 -7.41
C SER A 214 -67.75 -9.26 -5.89
N GLY A 215 -68.54 -10.18 -5.33
CA GLY A 215 -68.56 -10.51 -3.91
C GLY A 215 -67.42 -11.43 -3.46
N VAL A 216 -67.23 -11.59 -2.16
CA VAL A 216 -66.20 -12.49 -1.61
C VAL A 216 -66.71 -13.92 -1.47
N ILE A 217 -65.81 -14.90 -1.51
CA ILE A 217 -66.13 -16.32 -1.25
C ILE A 217 -65.44 -16.76 0.04
N ALA A 218 -66.20 -17.30 0.98
CA ALA A 218 -65.68 -17.90 2.21
C ALA A 218 -66.17 -19.35 2.34
N VAL A 219 -65.23 -20.28 2.50
CA VAL A 219 -65.50 -21.71 2.73
C VAL A 219 -64.91 -22.11 4.07
N ASN A 220 -65.77 -22.61 4.97
CA ASN A 220 -65.41 -22.96 6.34
C ASN A 220 -65.69 -24.45 6.62
N GLY A 221 -64.64 -25.19 6.98
CA GLY A 221 -64.69 -26.63 7.27
C GLY A 221 -65.12 -26.98 8.71
N GLY A 222 -65.59 -26.00 9.49
CA GLY A 222 -66.20 -26.22 10.81
C GLY A 222 -65.23 -26.42 11.98
N GLY A 223 -63.92 -26.59 11.72
CA GLY A 223 -62.85 -26.64 12.73
C GLY A 223 -62.79 -27.90 13.61
N GLY A 224 -61.69 -28.03 14.38
CA GLY A 224 -61.64 -28.79 15.64
C GLY A 224 -61.47 -30.32 15.64
N ALA A 225 -61.45 -31.01 14.49
CA ALA A 225 -61.19 -32.46 14.44
C ALA A 225 -60.27 -32.83 13.27
N ASP A 226 -59.35 -33.79 13.50
CA ASP A 226 -58.38 -34.30 12.50
C ASP A 226 -59.04 -34.89 11.23
N SER A 227 -60.35 -35.12 11.25
CA SER A 227 -61.11 -35.73 10.14
C SER A 227 -61.76 -34.73 9.17
N ASN A 228 -61.93 -33.47 9.56
CA ASN A 228 -62.72 -32.52 8.77
C ASN A 228 -61.95 -32.05 7.53
N SER A 229 -62.56 -32.09 6.35
CA SER A 229 -61.88 -31.76 5.10
C SER A 229 -62.64 -30.76 4.23
N ILE A 230 -61.91 -30.01 3.41
CA ILE A 230 -62.46 -29.18 2.34
C ILE A 230 -61.94 -29.72 1.02
N THR A 231 -62.81 -30.26 0.17
CA THR A 231 -62.43 -30.79 -1.15
C THR A 231 -63.16 -30.00 -2.23
N LEU A 232 -62.49 -29.01 -2.79
CA LEU A 232 -62.99 -28.12 -3.84
C LEU A 232 -62.47 -28.58 -5.21
N SER A 233 -62.99 -29.69 -5.73
CA SER A 233 -62.53 -30.25 -7.00
C SER A 233 -63.03 -29.49 -8.24
N GLY A 234 -63.98 -28.57 -8.08
CA GLY A 234 -64.54 -27.76 -9.17
C GLY A 234 -63.80 -26.44 -9.37
N THR A 235 -64.53 -25.43 -9.86
CA THR A 235 -64.03 -24.05 -9.99
C THR A 235 -64.56 -23.19 -8.85
N VAL A 236 -63.70 -22.34 -8.28
CA VAL A 236 -64.04 -21.31 -7.30
C VAL A 236 -63.51 -19.98 -7.83
N ILE A 237 -64.39 -19.04 -8.15
CA ILE A 237 -64.04 -17.83 -8.89
C ILE A 237 -64.77 -16.58 -8.39
N THR A 238 -64.06 -15.47 -8.30
CA THR A 238 -64.61 -14.14 -8.03
C THR A 238 -63.78 -13.08 -8.76
N THR A 239 -64.40 -11.94 -9.08
CA THR A 239 -63.73 -10.73 -9.58
C THR A 239 -63.48 -9.70 -8.48
N SER A 240 -63.77 -10.04 -7.21
CA SER A 240 -63.51 -9.16 -6.07
C SER A 240 -62.04 -8.79 -5.97
N SER A 241 -61.75 -7.51 -5.73
CA SER A 241 -60.42 -6.99 -5.45
C SER A 241 -60.06 -6.99 -3.97
N ASN A 242 -60.86 -7.66 -3.12
CA ASN A 242 -60.61 -7.73 -1.69
C ASN A 242 -59.35 -8.56 -1.39
N ALA A 243 -58.58 -8.17 -0.37
CA ALA A 243 -57.42 -8.93 0.11
C ALA A 243 -57.76 -10.37 0.56
N ALA A 244 -59.03 -10.62 0.92
CA ALA A 244 -59.59 -11.94 1.21
C ALA A 244 -60.76 -12.25 0.26
N ALA A 245 -60.57 -12.00 -1.04
CA ALA A 245 -61.58 -12.28 -2.08
C ALA A 245 -62.03 -13.75 -2.07
N ILE A 246 -61.09 -14.68 -1.85
CA ILE A 246 -61.42 -16.08 -1.54
C ILE A 246 -60.73 -16.46 -0.23
N GLN A 247 -61.50 -16.95 0.74
CA GLN A 247 -61.01 -17.45 2.02
C GLN A 247 -61.45 -18.90 2.22
N ILE A 248 -60.49 -19.78 2.49
CA ILE A 248 -60.73 -21.21 2.78
C ILE A 248 -60.12 -21.49 4.16
N VAL A 249 -60.94 -21.87 5.14
CA VAL A 249 -60.53 -21.89 6.56
C VAL A 249 -61.07 -23.11 7.31
N SER A 250 -60.43 -23.41 8.46
CA SER A 250 -60.96 -24.30 9.49
C SER A 250 -61.16 -25.76 9.06
N ALA A 251 -60.13 -26.40 8.49
CA ALA A 251 -60.16 -27.81 8.09
C ALA A 251 -58.83 -28.52 8.37
N ALA A 252 -58.86 -29.84 8.53
CA ALA A 252 -57.64 -30.64 8.63
C ALA A 252 -56.98 -30.79 7.26
N ASN A 253 -57.70 -31.27 6.24
CA ASN A 253 -57.14 -31.37 4.89
C ASN A 253 -57.94 -30.53 3.91
N THR A 254 -57.24 -29.87 3.00
CA THR A 254 -57.84 -29.05 1.94
C THR A 254 -57.27 -29.44 0.59
N THR A 255 -58.14 -29.82 -0.35
CA THR A 255 -57.77 -30.04 -1.74
C THR A 255 -58.50 -29.03 -2.60
N VAL A 256 -57.77 -28.26 -3.40
CA VAL A 256 -58.33 -27.28 -4.33
C VAL A 256 -58.02 -27.67 -5.78
N ASN A 257 -58.91 -27.31 -6.69
CA ASN A 257 -58.67 -27.43 -8.13
C ASN A 257 -58.40 -26.04 -8.73
N VAL A 258 -59.42 -25.34 -9.25
CA VAL A 258 -59.26 -24.00 -9.82
C VAL A 258 -59.79 -22.97 -8.83
N VAL A 259 -58.91 -22.13 -8.29
CA VAL A 259 -59.23 -21.03 -7.37
C VAL A 259 -58.73 -19.74 -7.99
N THR A 260 -59.64 -18.84 -8.37
CA THR A 260 -59.32 -17.64 -9.16
C THR A 260 -59.90 -16.37 -8.53
N ALA A 261 -59.01 -15.47 -8.11
CA ALA A 261 -59.30 -14.12 -7.64
C ALA A 261 -58.21 -13.16 -8.15
N THR A 262 -58.05 -13.05 -9.47
CA THR A 262 -56.90 -12.38 -10.13
C THR A 262 -56.66 -10.94 -9.66
N SER A 263 -57.72 -10.20 -9.30
CA SER A 263 -57.63 -8.82 -8.81
C SER A 263 -57.55 -8.70 -7.27
N GLY A 264 -57.72 -9.81 -6.54
CA GLY A 264 -57.82 -9.85 -5.08
C GLY A 264 -56.88 -10.89 -4.47
N GLY A 265 -57.06 -11.17 -3.19
CA GLY A 265 -56.25 -12.14 -2.45
C GLY A 265 -56.95 -13.47 -2.20
N VAL A 266 -56.15 -14.53 -2.15
CA VAL A 266 -56.55 -15.86 -1.68
C VAL A 266 -55.95 -16.09 -0.30
N VAL A 267 -56.81 -16.48 0.66
CA VAL A 267 -56.44 -16.76 2.05
C VAL A 267 -56.65 -18.25 2.33
N LEU A 268 -55.56 -18.98 2.54
CA LEU A 268 -55.55 -20.41 2.89
C LEU A 268 -55.33 -20.56 4.40
N GLY A 269 -56.40 -20.50 5.17
CA GLY A 269 -56.36 -20.50 6.63
C GLY A 269 -56.02 -19.14 7.22
N THR A 270 -56.38 -18.95 8.50
CA THR A 270 -55.97 -17.79 9.31
C THR A 270 -55.44 -18.28 10.65
N ALA A 271 -54.74 -17.43 11.41
CA ALA A 271 -54.26 -17.81 12.73
C ALA A 271 -55.38 -18.26 13.69
N ALA A 272 -56.58 -17.67 13.57
CA ALA A 272 -57.76 -18.06 14.36
C ALA A 272 -58.47 -19.31 13.82
N LEU A 273 -58.42 -19.53 12.50
CA LEU A 273 -59.09 -20.63 11.80
C LEU A 273 -58.12 -21.30 10.81
N PRO A 274 -57.13 -22.05 11.32
CA PRO A 274 -56.06 -22.60 10.49
C PRO A 274 -56.55 -23.76 9.61
N LEU A 275 -55.77 -24.07 8.57
CA LEU A 275 -55.86 -25.33 7.84
C LEU A 275 -54.82 -26.30 8.42
N SER A 276 -55.16 -27.08 9.45
CA SER A 276 -54.17 -27.71 10.34
C SER A 276 -53.33 -28.84 9.72
N GLY A 277 -53.78 -29.46 8.64
CA GLY A 277 -53.09 -30.55 7.93
C GLY A 277 -52.65 -30.13 6.51
N THR A 278 -52.89 -30.98 5.52
CA THR A 278 -52.35 -30.77 4.17
C THR A 278 -53.26 -29.90 3.30
N VAL A 279 -52.67 -28.91 2.62
CA VAL A 279 -53.30 -28.11 1.58
C VAL A 279 -52.63 -28.46 0.26
N SER A 280 -53.40 -29.03 -0.67
CA SER A 280 -52.90 -29.56 -1.93
C SER A 280 -53.75 -29.14 -3.13
N GLN A 281 -53.15 -29.18 -4.32
CA GLN A 281 -53.84 -29.00 -5.59
C GLN A 281 -54.19 -30.36 -6.22
N THR A 282 -55.24 -30.38 -7.04
CA THR A 282 -55.47 -31.49 -7.97
C THR A 282 -54.30 -31.59 -8.97
N THR A 283 -53.88 -32.80 -9.30
CA THR A 283 -52.58 -33.06 -9.93
C THR A 283 -52.45 -32.57 -11.38
N THR A 284 -53.55 -32.33 -12.10
CA THR A 284 -53.52 -32.00 -13.53
C THR A 284 -54.11 -30.63 -13.85
N THR A 285 -55.16 -30.23 -13.11
CA THR A 285 -55.94 -29.01 -13.40
C THR A 285 -55.82 -27.96 -12.30
N GLY A 286 -55.07 -28.27 -11.23
CA GLY A 286 -54.90 -27.38 -10.09
C GLY A 286 -54.32 -26.03 -10.52
N LEU A 287 -54.97 -24.94 -10.13
CA LEU A 287 -54.52 -23.57 -10.33
C LEU A 287 -55.00 -22.72 -9.15
N ILE A 288 -54.08 -21.96 -8.55
CA ILE A 288 -54.43 -20.85 -7.67
C ILE A 288 -53.96 -19.58 -8.36
N SER A 289 -54.88 -18.70 -8.75
CA SER A 289 -54.55 -17.42 -9.38
C SER A 289 -55.10 -16.28 -8.54
N ALA A 290 -54.22 -15.38 -8.10
CA ALA A 290 -54.54 -14.28 -7.19
C ALA A 290 -53.51 -13.15 -7.29
N ALA A 291 -53.89 -11.93 -6.91
CA ALA A 291 -52.90 -10.85 -6.74
C ALA A 291 -51.99 -11.10 -5.51
N THR A 292 -52.53 -11.71 -4.45
CA THR A 292 -51.76 -12.05 -3.24
C THR A 292 -52.21 -13.38 -2.64
N LEU A 293 -51.27 -14.23 -2.25
CA LEU A 293 -51.53 -15.44 -1.46
C LEU A 293 -51.10 -15.23 0.00
N THR A 294 -51.99 -15.52 0.95
CA THR A 294 -51.70 -15.52 2.40
C THR A 294 -52.26 -16.78 3.05
N GLY A 295 -51.81 -17.12 4.26
CA GLY A 295 -52.39 -18.28 4.94
C GLY A 295 -51.78 -18.70 6.26
N TYR A 296 -52.48 -19.63 6.92
CA TYR A 296 -51.99 -20.41 8.06
C TYR A 296 -52.37 -21.88 7.84
N ALA A 297 -51.40 -22.70 7.46
CA ALA A 297 -51.60 -24.10 7.07
C ALA A 297 -50.68 -25.07 7.82
N GLY A 298 -50.97 -26.37 7.76
CA GLY A 298 -50.06 -27.43 8.21
C GLY A 298 -48.94 -27.60 7.19
N VAL A 299 -49.26 -28.20 6.05
CA VAL A 299 -48.39 -28.33 4.87
C VAL A 299 -49.07 -27.64 3.69
N LEU A 300 -48.34 -26.86 2.89
CA LEU A 300 -48.87 -26.27 1.66
C LEU A 300 -48.05 -26.73 0.46
N THR A 301 -48.68 -27.48 -0.44
CA THR A 301 -48.10 -27.93 -1.71
C THR A 301 -48.94 -27.40 -2.86
N ALA A 302 -48.46 -26.36 -3.53
CA ALA A 302 -49.12 -25.74 -4.68
C ALA A 302 -48.11 -25.59 -5.83
N THR A 303 -48.20 -26.48 -6.81
CA THR A 303 -47.23 -26.60 -7.91
C THR A 303 -47.59 -25.80 -9.16
N ASN A 304 -48.77 -25.18 -9.17
CA ASN A 304 -49.21 -24.31 -10.25
C ASN A 304 -50.00 -23.14 -9.67
N ILE A 305 -49.28 -22.08 -9.28
CA ILE A 305 -49.86 -20.83 -8.79
C ILE A 305 -49.51 -19.69 -9.75
N ALA A 306 -50.43 -18.77 -9.98
CA ALA A 306 -50.21 -17.58 -10.80
C ALA A 306 -50.46 -16.37 -9.90
N ILE A 307 -49.44 -15.98 -9.13
CA ILE A 307 -49.54 -14.92 -8.12
C ILE A 307 -48.45 -13.88 -8.29
N ASP A 308 -48.78 -12.62 -8.00
CA ASP A 308 -47.78 -11.54 -8.01
C ASP A 308 -47.08 -11.42 -6.65
N ASN A 309 -47.83 -11.64 -5.55
CA ASN A 309 -47.34 -11.42 -4.19
C ASN A 309 -47.59 -12.63 -3.28
N LEU A 310 -46.53 -13.04 -2.56
CA LEU A 310 -46.63 -13.92 -1.40
C LEU A 310 -46.69 -13.04 -0.15
N GLY A 311 -47.88 -12.93 0.43
CA GLY A 311 -48.10 -12.18 1.67
C GLY A 311 -47.72 -13.00 2.91
N THR A 312 -48.27 -12.64 4.08
CA THR A 312 -48.00 -13.37 5.32
C THR A 312 -48.50 -14.81 5.21
N LEU A 313 -47.58 -15.76 5.37
CA LEU A 313 -47.85 -17.18 5.23
C LEU A 313 -47.12 -17.95 6.31
N THR A 314 -47.85 -18.77 7.07
CA THR A 314 -47.27 -19.67 8.08
C THR A 314 -47.66 -21.11 7.78
N THR A 315 -46.67 -22.00 7.67
CA THR A 315 -46.89 -23.44 7.61
C THR A 315 -46.24 -24.12 8.82
N THR A 316 -46.94 -25.00 9.53
CA THR A 316 -46.33 -25.77 10.64
C THR A 316 -45.44 -26.92 10.14
N GLY A 317 -45.56 -27.28 8.87
CA GLY A 317 -44.73 -28.23 8.13
C GLY A 317 -44.18 -27.60 6.85
N ALA A 318 -44.02 -28.42 5.80
CA ALA A 318 -43.36 -28.01 4.56
C ALA A 318 -44.18 -27.02 3.73
N LEU A 319 -43.48 -26.09 3.08
CA LEU A 319 -44.02 -25.19 2.07
C LEU A 319 -43.39 -25.53 0.70
N SER A 320 -44.20 -25.88 -0.30
CA SER A 320 -43.76 -26.13 -1.67
C SER A 320 -44.62 -25.31 -2.62
N LEU A 321 -44.05 -24.24 -3.17
CA LEU A 321 -44.71 -23.32 -4.09
C LEU A 321 -43.98 -23.31 -5.44
N LYS A 322 -44.73 -23.41 -6.53
CA LYS A 322 -44.25 -23.15 -7.88
C LYS A 322 -45.16 -22.16 -8.59
N ASP A 323 -44.70 -20.92 -8.65
CA ASP A 323 -45.32 -19.82 -9.34
C ASP A 323 -44.98 -19.82 -10.84
N VAL A 324 -46.00 -19.65 -11.68
CA VAL A 324 -45.88 -19.54 -13.14
C VAL A 324 -46.01 -18.09 -13.64
N GLY A 325 -46.17 -17.13 -12.73
CA GLY A 325 -46.33 -15.70 -12.99
C GLY A 325 -47.78 -15.26 -12.91
N GLY A 326 -48.04 -14.20 -12.14
CA GLY A 326 -49.34 -13.54 -12.04
C GLY A 326 -49.70 -12.71 -13.27
N THR A 327 -50.89 -12.09 -13.25
CA THR A 327 -51.37 -11.20 -14.33
C THR A 327 -50.69 -9.83 -14.34
N GLY A 328 -49.92 -9.50 -13.29
CA GLY A 328 -49.24 -8.22 -13.12
C GLY A 328 -47.76 -8.27 -13.51
N THR A 329 -46.89 -8.31 -12.50
CA THR A 329 -45.43 -8.20 -12.67
C THR A 329 -44.79 -9.54 -13.01
N ALA A 330 -43.80 -9.55 -13.90
CA ALA A 330 -43.03 -10.75 -14.19
C ALA A 330 -42.23 -11.22 -12.96
N GLY A 331 -42.69 -12.29 -12.28
CA GLY A 331 -42.04 -12.93 -11.14
C GLY A 331 -42.89 -12.93 -9.87
N LEU A 332 -42.25 -13.19 -8.73
CA LEU A 332 -42.90 -13.34 -7.42
C LEU A 332 -42.27 -12.39 -6.38
N ALA A 333 -43.09 -11.59 -5.70
CA ALA A 333 -42.65 -10.74 -4.61
C ALA A 333 -43.07 -11.31 -3.24
N VAL A 334 -42.12 -11.48 -2.31
CA VAL A 334 -42.42 -11.77 -0.91
C VAL A 334 -42.72 -10.46 -0.20
N THR A 335 -43.99 -10.23 0.11
CA THR A 335 -44.52 -8.96 0.68
C THR A 335 -44.99 -9.10 2.13
N GLY A 336 -45.10 -10.33 2.64
CA GLY A 336 -45.30 -10.60 4.06
C GLY A 336 -44.27 -11.58 4.61
N THR A 337 -44.22 -11.72 5.93
CA THR A 337 -43.32 -12.70 6.58
C THR A 337 -43.81 -14.11 6.28
N VAL A 338 -42.89 -14.95 5.81
CA VAL A 338 -43.14 -16.36 5.50
C VAL A 338 -42.43 -17.22 6.53
N THR A 339 -43.15 -18.13 7.20
CA THR A 339 -42.58 -19.06 8.19
C THR A 339 -42.97 -20.48 7.85
N ALA A 340 -42.01 -21.41 7.83
CA ALA A 340 -42.27 -22.83 7.60
C ALA A 340 -41.58 -23.72 8.65
N GLY A 341 -42.31 -24.71 9.17
CA GLY A 341 -41.82 -25.67 10.17
C GLY A 341 -41.14 -26.92 9.60
N ALA A 342 -40.84 -26.96 8.30
CA ALA A 342 -40.05 -28.02 7.68
C ALA A 342 -39.33 -27.52 6.41
N ALA A 343 -38.59 -28.42 5.76
CA ALA A 343 -37.89 -28.12 4.50
C ALA A 343 -38.86 -27.61 3.42
N SER A 344 -38.48 -26.55 2.73
CA SER A 344 -39.39 -25.77 1.90
C SER A 344 -38.78 -25.34 0.56
N THR A 345 -39.60 -25.22 -0.46
CA THR A 345 -39.24 -24.80 -1.83
C THR A 345 -40.13 -23.65 -2.29
N ILE A 346 -39.51 -22.60 -2.82
CA ILE A 346 -40.19 -21.53 -3.54
C ILE A 346 -39.55 -21.43 -4.92
N GLU A 347 -40.33 -21.72 -5.95
CA GLU A 347 -39.95 -21.62 -7.35
C GLU A 347 -40.83 -20.58 -8.05
N THR A 348 -40.26 -19.71 -8.88
CA THR A 348 -41.01 -18.91 -9.86
C THR A 348 -40.39 -19.08 -11.24
N THR A 349 -41.20 -19.45 -12.22
CA THR A 349 -40.80 -19.49 -13.63
C THR A 349 -41.22 -18.23 -14.39
N GLY A 350 -42.06 -17.38 -13.79
CA GLY A 350 -42.59 -16.17 -14.40
C GLY A 350 -41.64 -14.95 -14.37
N GLY A 351 -40.51 -15.06 -13.67
CA GLY A 351 -39.53 -13.97 -13.58
C GLY A 351 -38.62 -14.08 -12.36
N SER A 352 -38.30 -12.94 -11.74
CA SER A 352 -37.44 -12.88 -10.55
C SER A 352 -38.23 -13.14 -9.27
N LEU A 353 -37.59 -13.82 -8.31
CA LEU A 353 -38.03 -13.85 -6.91
C LEU A 353 -37.44 -12.65 -6.17
N ARG A 354 -38.31 -11.76 -5.69
CA ARG A 354 -37.92 -10.55 -4.95
C ARG A 354 -38.39 -10.66 -3.51
N ILE A 355 -37.47 -10.62 -2.56
CA ILE A 355 -37.79 -10.60 -1.13
C ILE A 355 -37.90 -9.14 -0.70
N GLY A 356 -39.13 -8.70 -0.41
CA GLY A 356 -39.42 -7.39 0.20
C GLY A 356 -38.77 -7.26 1.57
N ALA A 357 -38.99 -6.16 2.29
CA ALA A 357 -38.42 -5.90 3.63
C ALA A 357 -39.03 -6.82 4.72
N GLN A 358 -38.96 -8.12 4.49
CA GLN A 358 -39.65 -9.20 5.18
C GLN A 358 -38.66 -10.34 5.48
N THR A 359 -39.09 -11.23 6.37
CA THR A 359 -38.33 -12.43 6.72
C THR A 359 -38.90 -13.67 6.03
N LEU A 360 -38.03 -14.44 5.42
CA LEU A 360 -38.28 -15.81 4.99
C LEU A 360 -37.66 -16.75 6.04
N ASN A 361 -38.49 -17.20 6.99
CA ASN A 361 -38.07 -17.95 8.17
C ASN A 361 -38.31 -19.46 8.02
N ILE A 362 -37.25 -20.19 7.65
CA ILE A 362 -37.19 -21.66 7.55
C ILE A 362 -36.05 -22.15 8.47
N ALA A 363 -35.86 -21.47 9.61
CA ALA A 363 -34.81 -21.79 10.56
C ALA A 363 -34.88 -23.25 11.01
N GLY A 364 -33.74 -23.94 11.04
CA GLY A 364 -33.68 -25.36 11.38
C GLY A 364 -33.82 -26.31 10.18
N TYR A 365 -34.21 -25.84 9.00
CA TYR A 365 -34.49 -26.69 7.84
C TYR A 365 -33.82 -26.24 6.54
N ASN A 366 -33.91 -27.07 5.51
CA ASN A 366 -33.41 -26.76 4.15
C ASN A 366 -34.38 -25.84 3.39
N LEU A 367 -33.85 -24.83 2.72
CA LEU A 367 -34.59 -23.93 1.85
C LEU A 367 -34.12 -24.07 0.39
N VAL A 368 -35.06 -24.21 -0.55
CA VAL A 368 -34.76 -24.19 -1.99
C VAL A 368 -35.43 -22.98 -2.63
N LEU A 369 -34.64 -22.12 -3.27
CA LEU A 369 -35.11 -20.96 -4.04
C LEU A 369 -34.73 -21.13 -5.51
N LYS A 370 -35.72 -21.08 -6.41
CA LYS A 370 -35.52 -21.20 -7.87
C LYS A 370 -36.23 -20.07 -8.61
N ALA A 371 -35.50 -19.28 -9.38
CA ALA A 371 -36.09 -18.16 -10.15
C ALA A 371 -35.21 -17.74 -11.33
N VAL A 372 -35.70 -16.81 -12.17
CA VAL A 372 -34.89 -16.08 -13.15
C VAL A 372 -34.35 -14.80 -12.50
N GLY A 373 -33.54 -14.98 -11.46
CA GLY A 373 -33.00 -13.91 -10.63
C GLY A 373 -33.61 -13.92 -9.25
N ILE A 374 -32.77 -13.80 -8.22
CA ILE A 374 -33.19 -13.80 -6.83
C ILE A 374 -32.60 -12.55 -6.19
N SER A 375 -33.44 -11.72 -5.58
CA SER A 375 -32.99 -10.46 -4.98
C SER A 375 -33.65 -10.17 -3.65
N GLN A 376 -32.96 -9.39 -2.84
CA GLN A 376 -33.40 -8.88 -1.55
C GLN A 376 -33.52 -7.36 -1.59
N THR A 377 -34.41 -6.83 -0.77
CA THR A 377 -34.48 -5.39 -0.46
C THR A 377 -33.92 -5.12 0.94
N THR A 378 -33.56 -3.87 1.23
CA THR A 378 -33.04 -3.50 2.55
C THR A 378 -34.00 -3.89 3.67
N GLY A 379 -33.48 -4.53 4.73
CA GLY A 379 -34.27 -5.02 5.86
C GLY A 379 -34.86 -6.42 5.67
N SER A 380 -34.68 -7.03 4.49
CA SER A 380 -35.05 -8.44 4.27
C SER A 380 -34.07 -9.41 4.94
N ALA A 381 -34.56 -10.59 5.32
CA ALA A 381 -33.74 -11.64 5.93
C ALA A 381 -34.19 -13.03 5.48
N ILE A 382 -33.24 -13.95 5.30
CA ILE A 382 -33.49 -15.38 5.11
C ILE A 382 -32.89 -16.14 6.28
N TYR A 383 -33.69 -16.98 6.93
CA TYR A 383 -33.22 -17.90 7.97
C TYR A 383 -33.40 -19.34 7.49
N SER A 384 -32.31 -20.11 7.43
CA SER A 384 -32.37 -21.55 7.12
C SER A 384 -31.13 -22.28 7.64
N SER A 385 -31.21 -23.62 7.76
CA SER A 385 -30.04 -24.44 8.08
C SER A 385 -29.15 -24.68 6.87
N THR A 386 -29.75 -24.98 5.73
CA THR A 386 -29.06 -25.10 4.44
C THR A 386 -29.88 -24.39 3.38
N ALA A 387 -29.25 -23.99 2.28
CA ALA A 387 -29.97 -23.36 1.18
C ALA A 387 -29.46 -23.84 -0.18
N ASP A 388 -30.38 -24.09 -1.11
CA ASP A 388 -30.08 -24.26 -2.55
C ASP A 388 -30.71 -23.11 -3.32
N ILE A 389 -29.88 -22.22 -3.85
CA ILE A 389 -30.27 -20.93 -4.41
C ILE A 389 -29.89 -20.93 -5.89
N ASN A 390 -30.89 -20.97 -6.76
CA ASN A 390 -30.70 -21.05 -8.20
C ASN A 390 -31.44 -19.92 -8.94
N ALA A 391 -30.66 -18.95 -9.46
CA ALA A 391 -31.18 -17.81 -10.21
C ALA A 391 -31.19 -17.99 -11.74
N GLY A 392 -30.87 -19.21 -12.23
CA GLY A 392 -30.80 -19.50 -13.66
C GLY A 392 -29.86 -18.54 -14.40
N ALA A 393 -30.37 -17.89 -15.44
CA ALA A 393 -29.60 -16.97 -16.30
C ALA A 393 -29.44 -15.53 -15.74
N SER A 394 -29.89 -15.28 -14.51
CA SER A 394 -29.92 -13.95 -13.90
C SER A 394 -29.15 -13.92 -12.57
N THR A 395 -29.09 -12.76 -11.92
CA THR A 395 -28.24 -12.52 -10.76
C THR A 395 -28.83 -13.06 -9.45
N ILE A 396 -27.95 -13.38 -8.50
CA ILE A 396 -28.31 -13.56 -7.09
C ILE A 396 -27.85 -12.30 -6.34
N ASP A 397 -28.76 -11.60 -5.69
CA ASP A 397 -28.46 -10.46 -4.83
C ASP A 397 -29.08 -10.68 -3.44
N LEU A 398 -28.34 -11.39 -2.60
CA LEU A 398 -28.68 -11.71 -1.22
C LEU A 398 -27.68 -11.04 -0.26
N ALA A 399 -27.36 -9.78 -0.52
CA ALA A 399 -26.32 -9.02 0.19
C ALA A 399 -26.69 -8.60 1.62
N SER A 400 -27.88 -8.96 2.12
CA SER A 400 -28.33 -8.58 3.45
C SER A 400 -27.48 -9.24 4.54
N GLU A 401 -26.83 -8.42 5.38
CA GLU A 401 -25.97 -8.91 6.47
C GLU A 401 -26.74 -9.52 7.64
N ILE A 402 -28.08 -9.46 7.62
CA ILE A 402 -28.94 -10.08 8.63
C ILE A 402 -29.48 -11.45 8.20
N ASN A 403 -29.11 -11.94 7.01
CA ASN A 403 -29.32 -13.33 6.64
C ASN A 403 -28.64 -14.25 7.67
N ASN A 404 -29.24 -15.41 7.93
CA ASN A 404 -28.75 -16.36 8.93
C ASN A 404 -28.91 -17.79 8.39
N PHE A 405 -27.88 -18.24 7.67
CA PHE A 405 -27.67 -19.59 7.19
C PHE A 405 -26.79 -20.33 8.19
N THR A 406 -27.33 -21.30 8.92
CA THR A 406 -26.55 -22.02 9.96
C THR A 406 -25.79 -23.24 9.43
N GLY A 407 -25.61 -23.35 8.12
CA GLY A 407 -25.01 -24.49 7.44
C GLY A 407 -24.76 -24.18 5.96
N GLN A 408 -24.50 -25.22 5.15
CA GLN A 408 -24.00 -25.01 3.79
C GLN A 408 -25.04 -24.43 2.82
N VAL A 409 -24.59 -23.47 2.01
CA VAL A 409 -25.36 -22.82 0.95
C VAL A 409 -24.79 -23.20 -0.42
N THR A 410 -25.66 -23.62 -1.34
CA THR A 410 -25.35 -23.87 -2.75
C THR A 410 -25.86 -22.69 -3.59
N LEU A 411 -25.01 -22.15 -4.45
CA LEU A 411 -25.33 -21.01 -5.32
C LEU A 411 -25.21 -21.46 -6.77
N THR A 412 -26.25 -21.28 -7.58
CA THR A 412 -26.25 -21.58 -9.02
C THR A 412 -26.73 -20.36 -9.82
N SER A 413 -25.91 -19.87 -10.75
CA SER A 413 -26.27 -18.74 -11.63
C SER A 413 -25.31 -18.66 -12.82
N SER A 414 -25.85 -18.35 -14.01
CA SER A 414 -25.08 -17.92 -15.17
C SER A 414 -25.23 -16.41 -15.46
N GLY A 415 -25.80 -15.66 -14.52
CA GLY A 415 -25.92 -14.20 -14.60
C GLY A 415 -24.60 -13.47 -14.34
N ALA A 416 -24.63 -12.14 -14.44
CA ALA A 416 -23.43 -11.32 -14.30
C ALA A 416 -22.79 -11.36 -12.91
N SER A 417 -23.58 -11.59 -11.86
CA SER A 417 -23.10 -11.55 -10.47
C SER A 417 -23.93 -12.40 -9.51
N VAL A 418 -23.24 -12.89 -8.49
CA VAL A 418 -23.79 -13.52 -7.28
C VAL A 418 -23.23 -12.77 -6.07
N SER A 419 -24.12 -12.24 -5.24
CA SER A 419 -23.79 -11.61 -3.96
C SER A 419 -24.56 -12.29 -2.86
N ILE A 420 -23.87 -12.68 -1.79
CA ILE A 420 -24.45 -13.29 -0.60
C ILE A 420 -23.75 -12.74 0.65
N ALA A 421 -24.52 -12.46 1.68
CA ALA A 421 -24.01 -12.14 3.01
C ALA A 421 -24.70 -12.99 4.07
N ASP A 422 -24.02 -13.17 5.20
CA ASP A 422 -24.52 -13.84 6.39
C ASP A 422 -24.09 -13.10 7.66
N ILE A 423 -24.94 -13.08 8.70
CA ILE A 423 -24.65 -12.45 9.99
C ILE A 423 -23.60 -13.21 10.82
N ASN A 424 -23.42 -14.49 10.54
CA ASN A 424 -22.50 -15.40 11.21
C ASN A 424 -21.51 -16.04 10.21
N GLN A 425 -21.25 -17.35 10.33
CA GLN A 425 -20.35 -18.06 9.44
C GLN A 425 -21.09 -18.38 8.13
N LEU A 426 -20.57 -17.87 7.01
CA LEU A 426 -21.09 -18.27 5.70
C LEU A 426 -20.32 -19.51 5.21
N SER A 427 -21.01 -20.63 5.07
CA SER A 427 -20.44 -21.86 4.49
C SER A 427 -20.98 -22.10 3.09
N LEU A 428 -20.12 -22.16 2.07
CA LEU A 428 -20.51 -22.43 0.69
C LEU A 428 -20.08 -23.82 0.22
N ASN A 429 -20.99 -24.52 -0.45
CA ASN A 429 -20.65 -25.69 -1.27
C ASN A 429 -19.79 -25.28 -2.47
N SER A 430 -19.18 -26.26 -3.13
CA SER A 430 -18.41 -26.05 -4.37
C SER A 430 -19.18 -25.20 -5.39
N LEU A 431 -18.54 -24.12 -5.83
CA LEU A 431 -19.02 -23.16 -6.81
C LEU A 431 -18.66 -23.57 -8.25
N THR A 432 -17.66 -24.47 -8.40
CA THR A 432 -17.22 -24.98 -9.70
C THR A 432 -18.36 -25.67 -10.43
N GLY A 433 -18.61 -25.24 -11.68
CA GLY A 433 -19.70 -25.76 -12.51
C GLY A 433 -21.10 -25.29 -12.08
N LYS A 434 -21.22 -24.48 -11.03
CA LYS A 434 -22.47 -23.85 -10.59
C LYS A 434 -22.59 -22.38 -10.98
N LEU A 435 -21.45 -21.69 -11.06
CA LEU A 435 -21.35 -20.33 -11.56
C LEU A 435 -20.78 -20.33 -12.99
N ALA A 436 -21.28 -19.46 -13.87
CA ALA A 436 -20.63 -19.25 -15.17
C ALA A 436 -19.26 -18.59 -14.97
N ASN A 437 -18.32 -18.86 -15.87
CA ASN A 437 -16.97 -18.28 -15.77
C ASN A 437 -16.93 -16.75 -15.94
N THR A 438 -18.00 -16.11 -16.42
CA THR A 438 -18.12 -14.65 -16.50
C THR A 438 -18.74 -14.03 -15.23
N THR A 439 -19.29 -14.85 -14.34
CA THR A 439 -20.02 -14.41 -13.14
C THR A 439 -19.07 -13.89 -12.06
N SER A 440 -19.34 -12.69 -11.56
CA SER A 440 -18.65 -12.18 -10.36
C SER A 440 -19.25 -12.78 -9.09
N ILE A 441 -18.43 -13.10 -8.09
CA ILE A 441 -18.88 -13.60 -6.78
C ILE A 441 -18.49 -12.61 -5.69
N ARG A 442 -19.46 -12.26 -4.84
CA ARG A 442 -19.26 -11.52 -3.60
C ARG A 442 -19.83 -12.32 -2.43
N ALA A 443 -18.98 -12.83 -1.55
CA ALA A 443 -19.39 -13.57 -0.36
C ALA A 443 -18.87 -12.87 0.90
N VAL A 444 -19.77 -12.54 1.81
CA VAL A 444 -19.47 -11.82 3.06
C VAL A 444 -20.00 -12.60 4.26
N ALA A 445 -19.10 -13.06 5.12
CA ALA A 445 -19.46 -13.70 6.38
C ALA A 445 -19.35 -12.69 7.53
N GLY A 446 -20.30 -12.69 8.47
CA GLY A 446 -20.22 -11.93 9.72
C GLY A 446 -19.12 -12.43 10.67
N THR A 447 -18.73 -13.69 10.55
CA THR A 447 -17.54 -14.29 11.18
C THR A 447 -16.61 -14.90 10.12
N ASN A 448 -16.51 -16.23 10.02
CA ASN A 448 -15.65 -16.93 9.07
C ASN A 448 -16.39 -17.19 7.76
N LEU A 449 -15.72 -16.98 6.63
CA LEU A 449 -16.15 -17.49 5.33
C LEU A 449 -15.52 -18.85 5.10
N VAL A 450 -16.33 -19.91 5.11
CA VAL A 450 -15.90 -21.29 4.89
C VAL A 450 -16.27 -21.70 3.47
N LEU A 451 -15.25 -22.03 2.69
CA LEU A 451 -15.40 -22.42 1.30
C LEU A 451 -14.90 -23.86 1.13
N THR A 452 -15.59 -24.65 0.30
CA THR A 452 -15.11 -25.99 -0.07
C THR A 452 -13.76 -25.87 -0.79
N PRO A 453 -12.76 -26.72 -0.49
CA PRO A 453 -11.49 -26.67 -1.21
C PRO A 453 -11.66 -26.93 -2.72
N GLU A 454 -11.41 -25.90 -3.54
CA GLU A 454 -11.57 -25.94 -4.99
C GLU A 454 -10.83 -24.77 -5.67
N ASP A 455 -10.43 -24.97 -6.93
CA ASP A 455 -9.94 -23.88 -7.78
C ASP A 455 -11.12 -23.10 -8.35
N LEU A 456 -11.11 -21.77 -8.19
CA LEU A 456 -12.14 -20.89 -8.74
C LEU A 456 -11.58 -20.07 -9.90
N THR A 457 -12.15 -20.26 -11.08
CA THR A 457 -11.70 -19.59 -12.31
C THR A 457 -12.82 -18.76 -12.94
N THR A 458 -12.54 -17.49 -13.22
CA THR A 458 -13.39 -16.60 -14.02
C THR A 458 -12.63 -16.03 -15.22
N THR A 459 -13.33 -15.66 -16.29
CA THR A 459 -12.78 -14.95 -17.45
C THR A 459 -12.84 -13.44 -17.24
N SER A 460 -13.99 -12.93 -16.78
CA SER A 460 -14.20 -11.49 -16.52
C SER A 460 -14.78 -11.18 -15.13
N GLY A 461 -15.36 -12.19 -14.47
CA GLY A 461 -15.98 -12.01 -13.15
C GLY A 461 -14.96 -11.69 -12.06
N SER A 462 -15.30 -10.80 -11.13
CA SER A 462 -14.46 -10.53 -9.97
C SER A 462 -14.75 -11.51 -8.83
N ILE A 463 -13.75 -11.80 -8.01
CA ILE A 463 -13.87 -12.63 -6.81
C ILE A 463 -13.69 -11.73 -5.60
N TYR A 464 -14.72 -11.56 -4.79
CA TYR A 464 -14.70 -10.79 -3.55
C TYR A 464 -15.08 -11.70 -2.39
N PHE A 465 -14.15 -11.94 -1.47
CA PHE A 465 -14.35 -12.73 -0.28
C PHE A 465 -14.01 -11.93 0.95
N GLN A 466 -14.95 -11.89 1.90
CA GLN A 466 -14.79 -11.16 3.14
C GLN A 466 -15.22 -11.99 4.34
N SER A 467 -14.34 -12.08 5.33
CA SER A 467 -14.65 -12.53 6.69
C SER A 467 -14.62 -11.31 7.59
N LYS A 468 -15.76 -11.01 8.22
CA LYS A 468 -15.88 -9.88 9.11
C LYS A 468 -15.17 -10.20 10.43
N ASN A 469 -15.79 -10.78 11.44
CA ASN A 469 -15.07 -11.15 12.69
C ASN A 469 -14.43 -12.54 12.60
N GLY A 470 -13.54 -12.77 11.63
CA GLY A 470 -12.98 -14.09 11.40
C GLY A 470 -11.81 -14.11 10.43
N ASP A 471 -11.14 -15.26 10.40
CA ASP A 471 -10.04 -15.50 9.46
C ASP A 471 -10.58 -15.90 8.09
N LEU A 472 -9.84 -15.51 7.06
CA LEU A 472 -10.11 -15.85 5.67
C LEU A 472 -8.98 -16.70 5.11
N SER A 473 -9.33 -17.86 4.55
CA SER A 473 -8.38 -18.72 3.83
C SER A 473 -8.86 -18.99 2.41
N THR A 474 -7.93 -18.98 1.45
CA THR A 474 -8.26 -19.31 0.05
C THR A 474 -8.73 -20.76 -0.09
N PRO A 475 -9.81 -21.06 -0.86
CA PRO A 475 -10.30 -22.42 -1.07
C PRO A 475 -9.39 -23.25 -1.99
N GLY A 476 -8.67 -22.59 -2.89
CA GLY A 476 -7.84 -23.17 -3.93
C GLY A 476 -7.25 -22.04 -4.77
N ASN A 477 -6.74 -22.34 -5.96
CA ASN A 477 -6.23 -21.30 -6.85
C ASN A 477 -7.38 -20.38 -7.28
N LEU A 478 -7.17 -19.07 -7.15
CA LEU A 478 -8.13 -18.06 -7.58
C LEU A 478 -7.62 -17.43 -8.86
N THR A 479 -8.31 -17.68 -9.97
CA THR A 479 -7.90 -17.20 -11.29
C THR A 479 -8.98 -16.34 -11.91
N THR A 480 -8.60 -15.17 -12.43
CA THR A 480 -9.48 -14.27 -13.17
C THR A 480 -8.79 -13.82 -14.47
N GLY A 481 -9.53 -13.51 -15.53
CA GLY A 481 -8.94 -12.84 -16.70
C GLY A 481 -8.84 -11.34 -16.46
N SER A 482 -9.95 -10.61 -16.65
CA SER A 482 -10.01 -9.16 -16.41
C SER A 482 -10.60 -8.75 -15.06
N GLY A 483 -11.22 -9.69 -14.33
CA GLY A 483 -11.81 -9.46 -13.01
C GLY A 483 -10.76 -9.24 -11.93
N SER A 484 -11.14 -8.58 -10.83
CA SER A 484 -10.26 -8.39 -9.67
C SER A 484 -10.45 -9.50 -8.64
N ILE A 485 -9.42 -9.74 -7.82
CA ILE A 485 -9.49 -10.64 -6.66
C ILE A 485 -9.35 -9.77 -5.41
N THR A 486 -10.32 -9.84 -4.50
CA THR A 486 -10.33 -9.08 -3.24
C THR A 486 -10.59 -10.04 -2.09
N LEU A 487 -9.62 -10.12 -1.19
CA LEU A 487 -9.65 -10.93 0.02
C LEU A 487 -9.54 -10.01 1.23
N ILE A 488 -10.53 -10.04 2.10
CA ILE A 488 -10.59 -9.17 3.28
C ILE A 488 -10.91 -10.00 4.53
N ALA A 489 -10.04 -9.94 5.52
CA ALA A 489 -10.36 -10.31 6.89
C ALA A 489 -10.27 -9.04 7.74
N ASN A 490 -11.35 -8.64 8.41
CA ASN A 490 -11.34 -7.39 9.20
C ASN A 490 -11.87 -7.59 10.65
N PHE A 491 -12.25 -6.53 11.36
CA PHE A 491 -13.02 -6.51 12.62
C PHE A 491 -12.30 -6.69 13.99
N GLY A 492 -13.04 -6.29 15.03
CA GLY A 492 -12.56 -5.53 16.19
C GLY A 492 -12.07 -6.27 17.43
N ALA A 493 -11.62 -7.53 17.31
CA ALA A 493 -11.01 -8.27 18.42
C ALA A 493 -9.57 -8.69 18.09
N LEU A 494 -8.64 -8.53 19.04
CA LEU A 494 -7.18 -8.68 18.86
C LEU A 494 -6.70 -10.10 18.45
N THR A 495 -7.58 -11.11 18.40
CA THR A 495 -7.18 -12.53 18.19
C THR A 495 -7.67 -13.16 16.89
N THR A 496 -8.44 -12.46 16.07
CA THR A 496 -8.95 -12.96 14.77
C THR A 496 -8.75 -11.89 13.70
N GLY A 497 -8.85 -12.26 12.42
CA GLY A 497 -8.76 -11.31 11.31
C GLY A 497 -7.53 -11.51 10.44
N ASP A 498 -7.11 -12.77 10.27
CA ASP A 498 -6.02 -13.13 9.37
C ASP A 498 -6.51 -13.40 7.96
N THR A 499 -5.68 -13.08 6.98
CA THR A 499 -5.84 -13.60 5.62
C THR A 499 -4.71 -14.58 5.30
N GLN A 500 -5.09 -15.84 5.12
CA GLN A 500 -4.22 -16.97 4.79
C GLN A 500 -4.34 -17.29 3.29
N VAL A 501 -3.32 -16.92 2.52
CA VAL A 501 -3.24 -17.21 1.08
C VAL A 501 -2.41 -18.47 0.87
N ASN A 502 -3.08 -19.61 0.87
CA ASN A 502 -2.46 -20.94 0.73
C ASN A 502 -2.33 -21.41 -0.72
N ASN A 503 -2.86 -20.63 -1.67
CA ASN A 503 -2.97 -21.00 -3.07
C ASN A 503 -2.57 -19.85 -3.98
N THR A 504 -2.38 -20.14 -5.26
CA THR A 504 -1.95 -19.12 -6.23
C THR A 504 -3.12 -18.21 -6.62
N LEU A 505 -2.87 -16.90 -6.63
CA LEU A 505 -3.82 -15.89 -7.09
C LEU A 505 -3.34 -15.38 -8.44
N THR A 506 -4.19 -15.41 -9.46
CA THR A 506 -3.84 -14.98 -10.81
C THR A 506 -4.89 -14.07 -11.41
N THR A 507 -4.47 -12.94 -11.97
CA THR A 507 -5.30 -12.10 -12.84
C THR A 507 -4.51 -11.64 -14.07
N THR A 508 -5.17 -11.37 -15.19
CA THR A 508 -4.50 -10.74 -16.33
C THR A 508 -4.41 -9.23 -16.09
N SER A 509 -5.55 -8.54 -15.98
CA SER A 509 -5.59 -7.08 -15.87
C SER A 509 -6.29 -6.55 -14.62
N GLY A 510 -6.90 -7.41 -13.81
CA GLY A 510 -7.57 -6.99 -12.58
C GLY A 510 -6.59 -6.67 -11.46
N ASN A 511 -7.10 -5.99 -10.44
CA ASN A 511 -6.32 -5.73 -9.24
C ASN A 511 -6.43 -6.92 -8.29
N ILE A 512 -5.37 -7.16 -7.51
CA ILE A 512 -5.41 -8.10 -6.39
C ILE A 512 -5.26 -7.29 -5.10
N VAL A 513 -6.27 -7.38 -4.23
CA VAL A 513 -6.29 -6.71 -2.94
C VAL A 513 -6.41 -7.76 -1.85
N ILE A 514 -5.45 -7.76 -0.92
CA ILE A 514 -5.39 -8.68 0.21
C ILE A 514 -5.25 -7.82 1.46
N THR A 515 -6.28 -7.81 2.29
CA THR A 515 -6.30 -6.98 3.51
C THR A 515 -6.65 -7.84 4.71
N ALA A 516 -5.88 -7.72 5.77
CA ALA A 516 -6.13 -8.34 7.06
C ALA A 516 -5.98 -7.29 8.16
N ASP A 517 -6.87 -7.21 9.14
CA ASP A 517 -6.66 -6.28 10.27
C ASP A 517 -5.48 -6.72 11.15
N ARG A 518 -5.16 -8.03 11.22
CA ARG A 518 -4.05 -8.58 12.01
C ARG A 518 -2.88 -9.04 11.15
N GLU A 519 -2.99 -10.17 10.46
CA GLU A 519 -1.87 -10.73 9.70
C GLU A 519 -2.26 -11.18 8.30
N VAL A 520 -1.46 -10.79 7.31
CA VAL A 520 -1.49 -11.41 5.98
C VAL A 520 -0.36 -12.42 5.86
N ASN A 521 -0.73 -13.67 5.62
CA ASN A 521 0.19 -14.77 5.41
C ASN A 521 0.10 -15.21 3.94
N LEU A 522 1.16 -14.95 3.17
CA LEU A 522 1.25 -15.35 1.76
C LEU A 522 2.11 -16.61 1.63
N ALA A 523 1.47 -17.77 1.56
CA ALA A 523 2.16 -19.05 1.39
C ALA A 523 2.37 -19.44 -0.09
N LYS A 524 1.75 -18.73 -1.03
CA LYS A 524 1.86 -18.94 -2.47
C LYS A 524 2.00 -17.62 -3.25
N SER A 525 2.16 -17.75 -4.58
CA SER A 525 2.38 -16.63 -5.48
C SER A 525 1.10 -15.85 -5.76
N VAL A 526 1.24 -14.54 -5.94
CA VAL A 526 0.21 -13.60 -6.36
C VAL A 526 0.67 -12.95 -7.65
N LEU A 527 -0.07 -13.15 -8.73
CA LEU A 527 0.33 -12.81 -10.09
C LEU A 527 -0.73 -11.93 -10.75
N SER A 528 -0.29 -10.81 -11.32
CA SER A 528 -1.06 -9.98 -12.24
C SER A 528 -0.23 -9.70 -13.50
N THR A 529 -0.85 -9.56 -14.68
CA THR A 529 -0.10 -9.15 -15.89
C THR A 529 0.00 -7.64 -16.03
N SER A 530 -0.99 -6.88 -15.56
CA SER A 530 -0.95 -5.41 -15.61
C SER A 530 -1.67 -4.70 -14.46
N GLY A 531 -2.43 -5.42 -13.64
CA GLY A 531 -3.14 -4.82 -12.51
C GLY A 531 -2.26 -4.65 -11.27
N ASN A 532 -2.74 -3.84 -10.34
CA ASN A 532 -2.03 -3.53 -9.11
C ASN A 532 -2.20 -4.67 -8.10
N ILE A 533 -1.16 -4.91 -7.30
CA ILE A 533 -1.23 -5.82 -6.16
C ILE A 533 -1.08 -4.98 -4.89
N THR A 534 -2.07 -5.08 -4.00
CA THR A 534 -2.07 -4.40 -2.71
C THR A 534 -2.19 -5.44 -1.60
N VAL A 535 -1.24 -5.42 -0.66
CA VAL A 535 -1.22 -6.29 0.51
C VAL A 535 -1.12 -5.42 1.77
N SER A 536 -2.07 -5.55 2.70
CA SER A 536 -2.06 -4.75 3.92
C SER A 536 -2.51 -5.53 5.14
N GLY A 537 -1.83 -5.32 6.27
CA GLY A 537 -2.29 -5.70 7.59
C GLY A 537 -1.42 -5.15 8.70
N GLN A 538 -1.55 -5.59 9.96
CA GLN A 538 -0.57 -5.22 11.00
C GLN A 538 0.77 -5.91 10.72
N THR A 539 0.77 -7.22 10.59
CA THR A 539 1.96 -8.01 10.23
C THR A 539 1.78 -8.63 8.84
N ILE A 540 2.86 -8.69 8.06
CA ILE A 540 2.85 -9.37 6.76
C ILE A 540 3.99 -10.40 6.75
N THR A 541 3.62 -11.65 6.50
CA THR A 541 4.53 -12.78 6.46
C THR A 541 4.45 -13.44 5.09
N HIS A 542 5.58 -13.54 4.39
CA HIS A 542 5.69 -14.35 3.19
C HIS A 542 6.39 -15.66 3.50
N SER A 543 5.81 -16.77 3.08
CA SER A 543 6.41 -18.08 3.30
C SER A 543 7.75 -18.23 2.57
N THR A 544 8.56 -19.15 3.07
CA THR A 544 9.81 -19.54 2.44
C THR A 544 9.49 -20.52 1.32
N GLY A 545 9.49 -20.05 0.06
CA GLY A 545 9.50 -20.93 -1.11
C GLY A 545 10.75 -21.84 -1.13
N SER A 546 11.06 -22.41 -2.28
CA SER A 546 12.32 -23.15 -2.47
C SER A 546 13.00 -22.73 -3.77
N SER A 547 14.25 -23.17 -3.97
CA SER A 547 14.95 -22.98 -5.25
C SER A 547 14.23 -23.67 -6.43
N LEU A 548 13.36 -24.64 -6.17
CA LEU A 548 12.55 -25.33 -7.18
C LEU A 548 11.11 -24.76 -7.29
N ASP A 549 10.61 -24.08 -6.26
CA ASP A 549 9.27 -23.46 -6.19
C ASP A 549 9.41 -22.03 -5.65
N ILE A 550 9.80 -21.11 -6.55
CA ILE A 550 9.98 -19.70 -6.23
C ILE A 550 8.60 -19.04 -6.12
N LEU A 551 8.36 -18.37 -4.99
CA LEU A 551 7.12 -17.64 -4.76
C LEU A 551 7.27 -16.19 -5.20
N LYS A 552 6.19 -15.62 -5.76
CA LYS A 552 6.25 -14.28 -6.35
C LYS A 552 5.06 -13.41 -5.95
N LEU A 553 5.32 -12.14 -5.65
CA LEU A 553 4.40 -11.04 -5.86
C LEU A 553 4.77 -10.40 -7.19
N LYS A 554 4.02 -10.70 -8.26
CA LYS A 554 4.40 -10.30 -9.60
C LYS A 554 3.30 -9.50 -10.27
N THR A 555 3.67 -8.34 -10.80
CA THR A 555 2.88 -7.61 -11.78
C THR A 555 3.71 -7.36 -13.05
N GLY A 556 3.08 -7.30 -14.22
CA GLY A 556 3.74 -6.92 -15.47
C GLY A 556 3.56 -5.43 -15.79
N SER A 557 3.79 -5.04 -17.06
CA SER A 557 3.65 -3.67 -17.62
C SER A 557 3.76 -2.53 -16.59
N THR A 558 2.69 -1.77 -16.33
CA THR A 558 2.65 -0.58 -15.46
C THR A 558 2.08 -0.85 -14.07
N GLY A 559 1.83 -2.11 -13.71
CA GLY A 559 1.18 -2.44 -12.44
C GLY A 559 2.08 -2.16 -11.25
N ASN A 560 1.53 -1.61 -10.17
CA ASN A 560 2.26 -1.33 -8.95
C ASN A 560 2.10 -2.46 -7.93
N ILE A 561 3.12 -2.65 -7.10
CA ILE A 561 3.06 -3.51 -5.91
C ILE A 561 3.12 -2.61 -4.69
N SER A 562 2.12 -2.69 -3.81
CA SER A 562 2.05 -1.94 -2.56
C SER A 562 1.88 -2.90 -1.40
N VAL A 563 2.83 -2.92 -0.48
CA VAL A 563 2.83 -3.80 0.71
C VAL A 563 2.95 -2.92 1.95
N SER A 564 1.94 -2.95 2.81
CA SER A 564 1.86 -2.05 3.98
C SER A 564 1.50 -2.81 5.26
N ALA A 565 2.51 -3.00 6.12
CA ALA A 565 2.37 -3.47 7.50
C ALA A 565 2.19 -2.27 8.45
N THR A 566 1.08 -2.19 9.16
CA THR A 566 0.74 -1.06 10.05
C THR A 566 1.44 -1.19 11.41
N GLU A 567 1.79 -0.06 12.04
CA GLU A 567 2.46 -0.04 13.36
C GLU A 567 1.62 -0.79 14.42
N PRO A 568 2.24 -1.66 15.24
CA PRO A 568 3.70 -1.91 15.39
C PRO A 568 4.25 -3.06 14.53
N GLY A 569 3.46 -3.64 13.62
CA GLY A 569 3.82 -4.88 12.92
C GLY A 569 4.87 -4.70 11.82
N GLY A 570 5.53 -5.82 11.48
CA GLY A 570 6.66 -5.87 10.54
C GLY A 570 6.35 -6.64 9.25
N LEU A 571 7.35 -6.67 8.37
CA LEU A 571 7.33 -7.43 7.11
C LEU A 571 8.48 -8.44 7.10
N THR A 572 8.17 -9.72 6.94
CA THR A 572 9.19 -10.76 6.72
C THR A 572 8.95 -11.46 5.40
N MET A 573 9.88 -11.30 4.44
CA MET A 573 9.90 -12.06 3.20
C MET A 573 10.66 -13.38 3.36
N GLY A 574 10.15 -14.50 2.86
CA GLY A 574 10.96 -15.72 2.75
C GLY A 574 12.16 -15.54 1.78
N PRO A 575 13.28 -16.26 1.96
CA PRO A 575 14.49 -16.09 1.13
C PRO A 575 14.28 -16.47 -0.34
N PHE A 576 13.25 -17.26 -0.67
CA PHE A 576 12.85 -17.61 -2.05
C PHE A 576 11.55 -16.92 -2.49
N TYR A 577 11.23 -15.76 -1.90
CA TYR A 577 10.11 -14.91 -2.31
C TYR A 577 10.61 -13.72 -3.12
N TYR A 578 9.95 -13.43 -4.25
CA TYR A 578 10.35 -12.39 -5.21
C TYR A 578 9.26 -11.36 -5.35
N TYR A 579 9.60 -10.07 -5.30
CA TYR A 579 8.72 -9.03 -5.83
C TYR A 579 9.20 -8.64 -7.23
N GLU A 580 8.30 -8.68 -8.21
CA GLU A 580 8.61 -8.36 -9.61
C GLU A 580 7.57 -7.37 -10.16
N SER A 581 8.01 -6.19 -10.60
CA SER A 581 7.19 -5.28 -11.41
C SER A 581 7.95 -4.86 -12.66
N GLY A 582 7.24 -4.78 -13.80
CA GLY A 582 7.80 -4.38 -15.09
C GLY A 582 8.33 -2.95 -15.06
N THR A 583 7.45 -1.96 -15.24
CA THR A 583 7.75 -0.52 -15.17
C THR A 583 7.05 0.16 -13.99
N GLY A 584 6.18 -0.56 -13.27
CA GLY A 584 5.51 -0.04 -12.10
C GLY A 584 6.43 0.03 -10.89
N SER A 585 6.00 0.82 -9.90
CA SER A 585 6.74 1.01 -8.66
C SER A 585 6.42 -0.09 -7.65
N ILE A 586 7.38 -0.37 -6.78
CA ILE A 586 7.21 -1.27 -5.64
C ILE A 586 7.34 -0.43 -4.38
N SER A 587 6.28 -0.32 -3.60
CA SER A 587 6.25 0.40 -2.33
C SER A 587 6.07 -0.58 -1.18
N ILE A 588 6.96 -0.48 -0.19
CA ILE A 588 6.99 -1.32 1.01
C ILE A 588 6.99 -0.40 2.22
N ALA A 589 5.96 -0.50 3.07
CA ALA A 589 5.89 0.22 4.33
C ALA A 589 5.70 -0.77 5.49
N ALA A 590 6.44 -0.59 6.59
CA ALA A 590 6.22 -1.35 7.82
C ALA A 590 6.42 -0.51 9.08
N GLY A 591 5.58 -0.75 10.07
CA GLY A 591 5.70 -0.18 11.40
C GLY A 591 6.71 -0.88 12.34
N GLY A 592 7.34 -1.94 11.86
CA GLY A 592 8.36 -2.74 12.53
C GLY A 592 9.48 -3.14 11.56
N THR A 593 10.26 -4.16 11.93
CA THR A 593 11.37 -4.67 11.11
C THR A 593 10.91 -5.11 9.71
N ILE A 594 11.71 -4.77 8.70
CA ILE A 594 11.55 -5.20 7.32
C ILE A 594 12.70 -6.14 6.96
N ARG A 595 12.40 -7.41 6.64
CA ARG A 595 13.36 -8.37 6.08
C ARG A 595 13.05 -8.61 4.61
N LEU A 596 13.93 -8.12 3.74
CA LEU A 596 13.79 -8.14 2.28
C LEU A 596 14.47 -9.36 1.65
N SER A 597 13.87 -9.88 0.60
CA SER A 597 14.45 -10.90 -0.27
C SER A 597 14.69 -10.34 -1.67
N ASN A 598 14.43 -11.10 -2.72
CA ASN A 598 14.68 -10.70 -4.10
C ASN A 598 13.62 -9.70 -4.58
N ILE A 599 14.05 -8.59 -5.16
CA ILE A 599 13.17 -7.53 -5.65
C ILE A 599 13.68 -7.04 -7.01
N THR A 600 12.80 -7.01 -8.00
CA THR A 600 13.07 -6.44 -9.32
C THR A 600 11.97 -5.44 -9.68
N SER A 601 12.32 -4.19 -9.94
CA SER A 601 11.40 -3.15 -10.40
C SER A 601 12.04 -2.34 -11.53
N GLY A 602 11.39 -2.19 -12.67
CA GLY A 602 11.80 -1.18 -13.66
C GLY A 602 11.33 0.25 -13.31
N GLY A 603 10.68 0.44 -12.16
CA GLY A 603 10.26 1.73 -11.62
C GLY A 603 11.04 2.13 -10.36
N LEU A 604 10.39 2.90 -9.48
CA LEU A 604 10.91 3.23 -8.15
C LEU A 604 10.67 2.07 -7.18
N LEU A 605 11.72 1.67 -6.46
CA LEU A 605 11.61 0.89 -5.23
C LEU A 605 11.63 1.84 -4.04
N ASP A 606 10.50 1.96 -3.35
CA ASP A 606 10.36 2.83 -2.17
C ASP A 606 10.07 1.98 -0.92
N ILE A 607 10.93 2.08 0.08
CA ILE A 607 10.89 1.27 1.29
C ILE A 607 10.92 2.22 2.49
N SER A 608 9.88 2.16 3.33
CA SER A 608 9.78 2.95 4.56
C SER A 608 9.52 2.04 5.76
N GLY A 609 10.48 1.93 6.66
CA GLY A 609 10.41 1.07 7.85
C GLY A 609 10.56 1.85 9.15
N VAL A 610 10.00 1.29 10.22
CA VAL A 610 10.21 1.75 11.59
C VAL A 610 10.99 0.65 12.33
N GLY A 611 12.26 0.89 12.59
CA GLY A 611 13.24 -0.10 13.04
C GLY A 611 14.14 -0.59 11.89
N LEU A 612 14.70 -1.79 12.06
CA LEU A 612 15.69 -2.38 11.15
C LEU A 612 15.08 -2.68 9.77
N ILE A 613 15.81 -2.33 8.71
CA ILE A 613 15.58 -2.79 7.34
C ILE A 613 16.80 -3.61 6.94
N GLU A 614 16.61 -4.90 6.67
CA GLU A 614 17.69 -5.81 6.32
C GLU A 614 17.35 -6.69 5.11
N GLN A 615 18.38 -7.17 4.45
CA GLN A 615 18.28 -8.06 3.29
C GLN A 615 18.79 -9.46 3.63
N TYR A 616 18.11 -10.51 3.16
CA TYR A 616 18.60 -11.89 3.27
C TYR A 616 19.91 -12.09 2.50
N ASN A 617 20.81 -12.90 3.04
CA ASN A 617 22.05 -13.26 2.36
C ASN A 617 21.76 -13.94 1.01
N GLY A 618 22.41 -13.46 -0.06
CA GLY A 618 22.26 -13.99 -1.42
C GLY A 618 21.06 -13.46 -2.20
N ALA A 619 20.18 -12.66 -1.59
CA ALA A 619 19.11 -11.96 -2.31
C ALA A 619 19.66 -10.82 -3.18
N ALA A 620 18.97 -10.48 -4.26
CA ALA A 620 19.30 -9.37 -5.15
C ALA A 620 18.17 -8.34 -5.21
N ILE A 621 18.51 -7.05 -5.11
CA ILE A 621 17.59 -5.93 -5.35
C ILE A 621 18.02 -5.22 -6.62
N SER A 622 17.21 -5.28 -7.68
CA SER A 622 17.46 -4.59 -8.95
C SER A 622 16.37 -3.54 -9.19
N SER A 623 16.76 -2.27 -9.31
CA SER A 623 15.83 -1.17 -9.57
C SER A 623 16.48 0.00 -10.29
N SER A 624 15.73 0.79 -11.05
CA SER A 624 16.31 2.02 -11.61
C SER A 624 16.63 3.04 -10.51
N GLN A 625 15.76 3.16 -9.52
CA GLN A 625 15.92 4.05 -8.38
C GLN A 625 15.46 3.35 -7.11
N ILE A 626 16.24 3.47 -6.03
CA ILE A 626 15.90 2.95 -4.71
C ILE A 626 15.85 4.07 -3.68
N SER A 627 14.76 4.13 -2.91
CA SER A 627 14.54 5.02 -1.78
C SER A 627 14.28 4.16 -0.55
N VAL A 628 15.13 4.28 0.47
CA VAL A 628 14.98 3.57 1.73
C VAL A 628 15.03 4.56 2.88
N VAL A 629 13.96 4.58 3.68
CA VAL A 629 13.87 5.38 4.90
C VAL A 629 13.63 4.44 6.08
N ALA A 630 14.52 4.46 7.07
CA ALA A 630 14.40 3.69 8.29
C ALA A 630 14.34 4.62 9.50
N ARG A 631 13.28 4.54 10.31
CA ARG A 631 13.09 5.38 11.49
C ARG A 631 13.45 4.63 12.77
N ASP A 632 14.21 5.25 13.67
CA ASP A 632 14.50 4.70 15.00
C ASP A 632 13.20 4.49 15.79
N ASN A 633 13.11 3.37 16.52
CA ASN A 633 11.97 3.08 17.38
C ASN A 633 12.45 2.46 18.71
N ALA A 634 11.85 2.89 19.81
CA ALA A 634 12.18 2.38 21.14
C ALA A 634 11.97 0.86 21.26
N THR A 635 11.00 0.29 20.53
CA THR A 635 10.69 -1.15 20.57
C THR A 635 11.30 -1.94 19.41
N ALA A 636 11.37 -1.38 18.20
CA ALA A 636 11.91 -2.06 17.01
C ALA A 636 13.41 -1.85 16.76
N GLY A 637 14.09 -1.07 17.62
CA GLY A 637 15.53 -0.82 17.55
C GLY A 637 15.93 0.40 16.73
N SER A 638 17.24 0.57 16.51
CA SER A 638 17.76 1.62 15.63
C SER A 638 17.32 1.36 14.20
N GLY A 639 16.91 2.41 13.48
CA GLY A 639 16.54 2.41 12.07
C GLY A 639 17.73 2.17 11.15
N ALA A 640 18.43 1.05 11.31
CA ALA A 640 19.58 0.67 10.49
C ALA A 640 19.11 0.11 9.14
N ILE A 641 19.92 0.30 8.09
CA ILE A 641 19.68 -0.17 6.73
C ILE A 641 20.82 -1.10 6.34
N THR A 642 20.53 -2.39 6.12
CA THR A 642 21.53 -3.42 5.76
C THR A 642 21.15 -4.10 4.45
N LEU A 643 21.59 -3.54 3.34
CA LEU A 643 21.43 -4.03 1.97
C LEU A 643 22.81 -4.47 1.41
N ALA A 644 23.43 -5.43 2.11
CA ALA A 644 24.85 -5.75 1.99
C ALA A 644 25.14 -6.94 1.04
N ASN A 645 24.40 -7.06 -0.06
CA ASN A 645 24.66 -8.08 -1.08
C ASN A 645 25.24 -7.46 -2.36
N LEU A 646 26.34 -8.01 -2.87
CA LEU A 646 27.02 -7.58 -4.11
C LEU A 646 26.23 -7.87 -5.40
N LEU A 647 25.00 -8.37 -5.28
CA LEU A 647 24.07 -8.64 -6.38
C LEU A 647 23.04 -7.52 -6.56
N ASN A 648 22.94 -6.58 -5.61
CA ASN A 648 22.03 -5.45 -5.78
C ASN A 648 22.52 -4.56 -6.94
N ASP A 649 21.60 -3.95 -7.66
CA ASP A 649 21.89 -3.15 -8.85
C ASP A 649 20.89 -2.00 -8.90
N ALA A 650 21.33 -0.81 -8.49
CA ALA A 650 20.52 0.40 -8.59
C ALA A 650 21.29 1.56 -9.22
N THR A 651 20.68 2.24 -10.19
CA THR A 651 21.33 3.38 -10.85
C THR A 651 21.41 4.60 -9.93
N THR A 652 20.36 4.87 -9.15
CA THR A 652 20.31 5.99 -8.20
C THR A 652 19.83 5.53 -6.83
N VAL A 653 20.55 5.94 -5.78
CA VAL A 653 20.37 5.43 -4.42
C VAL A 653 20.08 6.56 -3.43
N LYS A 654 18.99 6.41 -2.67
CA LYS A 654 18.64 7.23 -1.49
C LYS A 654 18.48 6.33 -0.26
N LEU A 655 19.33 6.49 0.75
CA LEU A 655 19.28 5.71 2.00
C LEU A 655 19.34 6.65 3.20
N VAL A 656 18.33 6.59 4.05
CA VAL A 656 18.07 7.62 5.03
C VAL A 656 17.66 7.00 6.36
N THR A 657 18.41 7.24 7.42
CA THR A 657 18.04 6.83 8.78
C THR A 657 17.53 8.02 9.58
N ARG A 658 16.40 7.89 10.28
CA ARG A 658 15.72 8.97 11.02
C ARG A 658 15.72 8.71 12.51
N ASN A 659 15.82 9.77 13.29
CA ASN A 659 15.53 9.69 14.71
C ASN A 659 14.04 9.34 14.94
N SER A 660 13.68 8.94 16.16
CA SER A 660 12.31 8.49 16.48
C SER A 660 11.24 9.57 16.22
N ALA A 661 11.60 10.84 16.38
CA ALA A 661 10.76 12.00 16.10
C ALA A 661 10.62 12.34 14.60
N ASN A 662 11.35 11.65 13.72
CA ASN A 662 11.39 11.90 12.28
C ASN A 662 11.76 13.35 11.89
N THR A 663 12.69 13.96 12.63
CA THR A 663 13.11 15.36 12.46
C THR A 663 14.59 15.52 12.12
N ALA A 664 15.42 14.51 12.37
CA ALA A 664 16.86 14.55 12.13
C ALA A 664 17.42 13.17 11.73
N ALA A 665 18.69 13.13 11.37
CA ALA A 665 19.41 11.88 11.13
C ALA A 665 19.38 10.96 12.37
N GLY A 666 19.06 9.68 12.16
CA GLY A 666 19.06 8.65 13.19
C GLY A 666 20.43 8.02 13.36
N THR A 667 20.65 7.31 14.47
CA THR A 667 21.95 6.67 14.75
C THR A 667 22.14 5.33 14.04
N GLY A 668 21.11 4.83 13.36
CA GLY A 668 21.16 3.57 12.60
C GLY A 668 22.25 3.59 11.52
N ALA A 669 23.06 2.53 11.46
CA ALA A 669 24.08 2.37 10.44
C ALA A 669 23.48 2.07 9.05
N ILE A 670 24.19 2.44 7.98
CA ILE A 670 23.84 2.12 6.60
C ILE A 670 24.93 1.24 5.99
N SER A 671 24.55 0.10 5.40
CA SER A 671 25.42 -0.73 4.58
C SER A 671 24.73 -1.04 3.26
N TYR A 672 25.31 -0.60 2.14
CA TYR A 672 24.77 -0.82 0.80
C TYR A 672 25.84 -1.27 -0.17
N PHE A 673 25.63 -2.44 -0.78
CA PHE A 673 26.53 -3.02 -1.78
C PHE A 673 25.85 -3.02 -3.14
N ASP A 674 26.59 -2.72 -4.21
CA ASP A 674 26.09 -2.64 -5.58
C ASP A 674 26.98 -3.43 -6.56
N ALA A 675 26.35 -4.08 -7.54
CA ALA A 675 26.97 -4.90 -8.57
C ALA A 675 27.56 -4.06 -9.71
N ASN A 676 27.13 -2.81 -9.87
CA ASN A 676 27.49 -1.88 -10.93
C ASN A 676 27.86 -0.51 -10.32
N SER A 677 27.95 0.53 -11.16
CA SER A 677 28.07 1.92 -10.72
C SER A 677 26.73 2.47 -10.26
N PHE A 678 26.74 3.29 -9.21
CA PHE A 678 25.53 3.98 -8.75
C PHE A 678 25.81 5.45 -8.41
N SER A 679 24.76 6.27 -8.57
CA SER A 679 24.77 7.65 -8.14
C SER A 679 24.03 7.84 -6.82
N VAL A 680 24.64 8.56 -5.89
CA VAL A 680 24.07 8.95 -4.61
C VAL A 680 23.14 10.14 -4.82
N ALA A 681 21.84 9.94 -4.58
CA ALA A 681 20.87 11.03 -4.48
C ALA A 681 20.80 11.60 -3.05
N GLN A 682 20.87 10.74 -2.03
CA GLN A 682 20.96 11.17 -0.64
C GLN A 682 21.38 9.98 0.24
N ILE A 683 22.45 10.13 1.01
CA ILE A 683 22.78 9.22 2.11
C ILE A 683 22.78 10.03 3.40
N GLN A 684 22.04 9.61 4.42
CA GLN A 684 21.95 10.37 5.67
C GLN A 684 21.84 9.45 6.89
N SER A 685 22.85 9.49 7.76
CA SER A 685 22.88 8.79 9.04
C SER A 685 23.80 9.50 10.04
N ALA A 686 23.41 9.57 11.31
CA ALA A 686 24.29 9.99 12.40
C ALA A 686 25.28 8.88 12.82
N GLY A 687 25.13 7.67 12.28
CA GLY A 687 25.99 6.51 12.51
C GLY A 687 27.06 6.33 11.42
N SER A 688 27.49 5.07 11.24
CA SER A 688 28.43 4.67 10.20
C SER A 688 27.73 4.32 8.88
N VAL A 689 28.31 4.75 7.77
CA VAL A 689 27.86 4.44 6.41
C VAL A 689 28.95 3.64 5.70
N MET A 690 28.58 2.47 5.16
CA MET A 690 29.44 1.62 4.34
C MET A 690 28.82 1.45 2.94
N LEU A 691 29.54 1.91 1.92
CA LEU A 691 29.15 1.77 0.52
C LEU A 691 30.18 0.89 -0.20
N THR A 692 29.72 -0.19 -0.84
CA THR A 692 30.58 -1.02 -1.69
C THR A 692 30.02 -1.11 -3.10
N SER A 693 30.86 -1.02 -4.13
CA SER A 693 30.42 -1.10 -5.53
C SER A 693 31.48 -1.80 -6.39
N LYS A 694 31.08 -2.50 -7.46
CA LYS A 694 32.02 -2.94 -8.51
C LYS A 694 32.25 -1.89 -9.61
N GLY A 695 31.48 -0.81 -9.59
CA GLY A 695 31.60 0.35 -10.46
C GLY A 695 31.93 1.64 -9.70
N VAL A 696 31.75 2.78 -10.38
CA VAL A 696 31.98 4.11 -9.82
C VAL A 696 30.84 4.47 -8.87
N ILE A 697 31.18 5.14 -7.76
CA ILE A 697 30.21 5.77 -6.87
C ILE A 697 30.28 7.29 -7.08
N SER A 698 29.18 7.90 -7.56
CA SER A 698 29.16 9.33 -7.92
C SER A 698 28.02 10.09 -7.25
N THR A 699 28.09 11.42 -7.19
CA THR A 699 26.96 12.29 -6.85
C THR A 699 25.95 12.32 -8.00
N ALA A 700 24.65 12.20 -7.69
CA ALA A 700 23.60 12.36 -8.70
C ALA A 700 23.48 13.83 -9.17
N ALA A 701 23.53 14.06 -10.49
CA ALA A 701 23.49 15.40 -11.10
C ALA A 701 22.13 16.13 -10.96
N SER A 702 21.05 15.37 -10.74
CA SER A 702 19.70 15.77 -10.31
C SER A 702 18.79 14.58 -10.61
N SER A 703 18.08 14.04 -9.62
CA SER A 703 17.13 12.94 -9.82
C SER A 703 15.79 13.24 -9.15
N ALA A 704 14.79 12.40 -9.40
CA ALA A 704 13.51 12.46 -8.68
C ALA A 704 13.67 12.25 -7.17
N LEU A 705 14.80 11.67 -6.73
CA LEU A 705 15.13 11.42 -5.33
C LEU A 705 15.90 12.55 -4.66
N GLY A 706 16.42 13.52 -5.42
CA GLY A 706 17.13 14.69 -4.91
C GLY A 706 18.40 15.05 -5.70
N THR A 707 19.13 16.02 -5.16
CA THR A 707 20.45 16.47 -5.63
C THR A 707 21.50 15.92 -4.66
N GLY A 708 22.41 15.06 -5.15
CA GLY A 708 23.23 14.17 -4.31
C GLY A 708 23.86 14.81 -3.06
N SER A 709 23.73 14.16 -1.90
CA SER A 709 24.39 14.56 -0.65
C SER A 709 24.72 13.35 0.23
N VAL A 710 25.74 13.49 1.09
CA VAL A 710 26.13 12.46 2.07
C VAL A 710 26.35 13.10 3.44
N GLU A 711 25.58 12.65 4.43
CA GLU A 711 25.78 12.97 5.85
C GLU A 711 26.07 11.67 6.62
N ALA A 712 27.22 11.61 7.28
CA ALA A 712 27.67 10.44 8.04
C ALA A 712 28.65 10.84 9.16
N ASN A 713 28.60 10.15 10.32
CA ASN A 713 29.68 10.27 11.28
C ASN A 713 30.97 9.59 10.77
N ALA A 714 30.83 8.43 10.13
CA ALA A 714 31.92 7.75 9.46
C ALA A 714 31.45 7.22 8.09
N LEU A 715 32.11 7.64 7.01
CA LEU A 715 31.86 7.17 5.65
C LEU A 715 32.99 6.25 5.20
N THR A 716 32.66 4.98 4.96
CA THR A 716 33.56 3.98 4.39
C THR A 716 33.09 3.60 2.99
N ILE A 717 33.95 3.79 1.99
CA ILE A 717 33.67 3.46 0.60
C ILE A 717 34.68 2.43 0.11
N LYS A 718 34.20 1.37 -0.53
CA LYS A 718 35.03 0.37 -1.20
C LYS A 718 34.58 0.16 -2.63
N THR A 719 35.49 0.25 -3.59
CA THR A 719 35.22 -0.17 -4.97
C THR A 719 36.04 -1.41 -5.33
N LEU A 720 35.43 -2.34 -6.06
CA LEU A 720 35.97 -3.67 -6.39
C LEU A 720 36.04 -3.86 -7.90
N ASN A 721 37.09 -3.35 -8.55
CA ASN A 721 37.27 -3.43 -10.00
C ASN A 721 38.75 -3.56 -10.36
N ASN A 722 39.10 -4.50 -11.25
CA ASN A 722 40.50 -4.72 -11.64
C ASN A 722 41.14 -3.50 -12.32
N SER A 723 40.37 -2.73 -13.09
CA SER A 723 40.83 -1.46 -13.69
C SER A 723 40.85 -0.30 -12.70
N GLY A 724 40.28 -0.49 -11.51
CA GLY A 724 39.95 0.54 -10.53
C GLY A 724 38.66 1.26 -10.90
N ALA A 725 37.74 1.40 -9.95
CA ALA A 725 36.55 2.25 -10.12
C ALA A 725 36.58 3.35 -9.06
N GLY A 726 36.36 4.59 -9.49
CA GLY A 726 36.56 5.78 -8.68
C GLY A 726 35.39 6.13 -7.76
N VAL A 727 35.58 7.21 -7.03
CA VAL A 727 34.59 7.81 -6.13
C VAL A 727 34.52 9.30 -6.45
N LEU A 728 33.35 9.80 -6.83
CA LEU A 728 33.12 11.18 -7.24
C LEU A 728 31.98 11.77 -6.41
N LEU A 729 32.26 12.06 -5.14
CA LEU A 729 31.31 12.68 -4.22
C LEU A 729 31.62 14.17 -4.12
N THR A 730 31.11 14.94 -5.09
CA THR A 730 31.48 16.35 -5.32
C THR A 730 30.44 17.35 -4.86
N ALA A 731 29.37 16.90 -4.19
CA ALA A 731 28.37 17.78 -3.61
C ALA A 731 28.97 18.64 -2.49
N ALA A 732 28.71 19.94 -2.51
CA ALA A 732 29.19 20.86 -1.46
C ALA A 732 28.54 20.58 -0.09
N ASP A 733 27.33 20.02 -0.09
CA ASP A 733 26.54 19.68 1.09
C ASP A 733 26.89 18.32 1.71
N ASN A 734 27.95 17.66 1.25
CA ASN A 734 28.48 16.52 2.00
C ASN A 734 28.96 17.02 3.37
N ASN A 735 28.64 16.25 4.40
CA ASN A 735 28.97 16.54 5.79
C ASN A 735 29.39 15.23 6.47
N VAL A 736 30.69 14.92 6.43
CA VAL A 736 31.23 13.66 6.95
C VAL A 736 32.33 13.95 7.97
N ALA A 737 32.19 13.42 9.18
CA ALA A 737 33.23 13.64 10.20
C ALA A 737 34.52 12.82 9.92
N THR A 738 34.39 11.56 9.51
CA THR A 738 35.53 10.67 9.19
C THR A 738 35.37 9.99 7.83
N LEU A 739 36.39 10.10 6.97
CA LEU A 739 36.41 9.58 5.60
C LEU A 739 37.37 8.39 5.45
N ASN A 740 36.87 7.30 4.89
CA ASN A 740 37.65 6.13 4.47
C ASN A 740 37.27 5.72 3.03
N ILE A 741 38.22 5.73 2.10
CA ILE A 741 37.99 5.30 0.70
C ILE A 741 39.05 4.28 0.27
N SER A 742 38.61 3.17 -0.30
CA SER A 742 39.48 2.11 -0.81
C SER A 742 39.08 1.68 -2.22
N VAL A 743 39.93 1.99 -3.21
CA VAL A 743 39.80 1.50 -4.60
C VAL A 743 40.64 0.24 -4.76
N ARG A 744 39.98 -0.90 -4.89
CA ARG A 744 40.60 -2.23 -4.84
C ARG A 744 40.30 -3.03 -6.10
N ASN A 745 41.13 -4.04 -6.36
CA ASN A 745 40.84 -5.02 -7.41
C ASN A 745 39.61 -5.86 -7.05
N LEU A 746 39.07 -6.61 -8.01
CA LEU A 746 37.84 -7.39 -7.82
C LEU A 746 37.96 -8.42 -6.68
N ALA A 747 39.18 -8.92 -6.42
CA ALA A 747 39.48 -9.88 -5.37
C ALA A 747 39.68 -9.25 -3.97
N ASP A 748 39.63 -7.92 -3.85
CA ASP A 748 39.91 -7.17 -2.61
C ASP A 748 41.30 -7.47 -2.00
N THR A 749 42.30 -7.75 -2.84
CA THR A 749 43.67 -8.10 -2.42
C THR A 749 44.70 -7.01 -2.66
N ALA A 750 44.48 -6.11 -3.62
CA ALA A 750 45.43 -5.05 -3.98
C ALA A 750 44.74 -3.71 -4.24
N ILE A 751 45.50 -2.62 -4.18
CA ILE A 751 45.05 -1.29 -4.63
C ILE A 751 44.90 -1.34 -6.15
N ALA A 752 43.80 -0.80 -6.68
CA ALA A 752 43.53 -0.70 -8.12
C ALA A 752 43.46 0.77 -8.58
N GLY A 753 43.38 0.97 -9.90
CA GLY A 753 43.41 2.28 -10.55
C GLY A 753 44.78 2.60 -11.14
N SER A 754 44.82 3.56 -12.07
CA SER A 754 46.05 3.94 -12.77
C SER A 754 46.00 5.38 -13.26
N THR A 755 47.14 6.07 -13.18
CA THR A 755 47.32 7.42 -13.75
C THR A 755 47.59 7.42 -15.25
N ALA A 756 47.84 6.26 -15.88
CA ALA A 756 48.22 6.18 -17.31
C ALA A 756 47.03 6.41 -18.26
N SER A 757 45.83 6.03 -17.83
CA SER A 757 44.58 6.15 -18.59
C SER A 757 43.51 6.90 -17.79
N GLU A 758 43.94 7.82 -16.94
CA GLU A 758 43.11 8.43 -15.92
C GLU A 758 41.97 9.27 -16.51
N ASP A 759 40.73 8.82 -16.33
CA ASP A 759 39.56 9.66 -16.56
C ASP A 759 39.15 10.31 -15.25
N THR A 760 39.49 11.58 -15.12
CA THR A 760 39.14 12.32 -13.92
C THR A 760 37.65 12.73 -13.96
N ASN A 761 36.99 12.86 -15.10
CA ASN A 761 35.58 13.28 -15.12
C ASN A 761 34.61 12.16 -14.74
N THR A 762 34.91 10.92 -15.12
CA THR A 762 34.04 9.77 -14.84
C THR A 762 34.55 8.88 -13.70
N GLY A 763 35.83 8.98 -13.35
CA GLY A 763 36.49 8.14 -12.33
C GLY A 763 36.56 6.65 -12.69
N THR A 764 36.30 6.27 -13.93
CA THR A 764 36.27 4.87 -14.40
C THR A 764 37.58 4.09 -14.24
N THR A 765 38.68 4.77 -13.87
CA THR A 765 40.01 4.20 -13.64
C THR A 765 40.55 4.47 -12.23
N GLY A 766 39.66 4.69 -11.26
CA GLY A 766 40.00 4.75 -9.83
C GLY A 766 40.21 6.15 -9.24
N THR A 767 39.91 7.21 -9.97
CA THR A 767 40.04 8.60 -9.46
C THR A 767 39.13 8.84 -8.26
N ILE A 768 39.65 9.52 -7.23
CA ILE A 768 38.88 9.93 -6.05
C ILE A 768 38.69 11.46 -6.09
N ARG A 769 37.45 11.93 -6.00
CA ARG A 769 37.08 13.32 -5.73
C ARG A 769 36.10 13.36 -4.58
N TYR A 770 36.46 14.13 -3.56
CA TYR A 770 35.62 14.36 -2.40
C TYR A 770 35.56 15.85 -2.08
N THR A 771 34.34 16.35 -1.87
CA THR A 771 34.08 17.74 -1.50
C THR A 771 33.26 17.77 -0.21
N ASP A 772 33.64 18.60 0.75
CA ASP A 772 32.93 18.80 2.02
C ASP A 772 33.15 20.24 2.53
N SER A 773 32.09 20.95 2.90
CA SER A 773 32.20 22.36 3.31
C SER A 773 32.61 22.55 4.78
N ASN A 774 32.43 21.55 5.63
CA ASN A 774 32.61 21.61 7.09
C ASN A 774 34.00 21.12 7.55
N GLY A 775 34.68 20.32 6.72
CA GLY A 775 35.97 19.70 7.04
C GLY A 775 35.80 18.31 7.66
N PHE A 776 36.84 17.49 7.56
CA PHE A 776 36.76 16.05 7.87
C PHE A 776 38.12 15.47 8.28
N ALA A 777 38.11 14.33 8.96
CA ALA A 777 39.30 13.54 9.25
C ALA A 777 39.47 12.40 8.23
N VAL A 778 40.65 12.29 7.61
CA VAL A 778 41.00 11.16 6.75
C VAL A 778 41.45 9.97 7.60
N SER A 779 40.62 8.93 7.66
CA SER A 779 40.98 7.67 8.31
C SER A 779 41.83 6.78 7.42
N SER A 780 41.55 6.72 6.12
CA SER A 780 42.43 6.10 5.12
C SER A 780 41.94 6.40 3.71
N ILE A 781 42.87 6.62 2.78
CA ILE A 781 42.57 6.70 1.34
C ILE A 781 43.53 5.78 0.59
N SER A 782 43.02 4.94 -0.30
CA SER A 782 43.85 4.11 -1.18
C SER A 782 43.34 4.06 -2.62
N THR A 783 44.19 4.43 -3.58
CA THR A 783 43.94 4.33 -5.03
C THR A 783 45.25 4.34 -5.82
N GLY A 784 45.31 3.64 -6.95
CA GLY A 784 46.40 3.74 -7.92
C GLY A 784 46.32 4.97 -8.83
N ALA A 785 45.23 5.76 -8.74
CA ALA A 785 45.00 6.99 -9.52
C ALA A 785 45.17 8.25 -8.64
N SER A 786 44.64 9.40 -9.07
CA SER A 786 44.68 10.64 -8.30
C SER A 786 43.55 10.75 -7.28
N THR A 787 43.84 11.45 -6.19
CA THR A 787 42.88 11.88 -5.16
C THR A 787 42.82 13.40 -5.15
N ILE A 788 41.61 13.97 -5.17
CA ILE A 788 41.37 15.40 -5.00
C ILE A 788 40.44 15.60 -3.81
N LEU A 789 40.90 16.36 -2.82
CA LEU A 789 40.15 16.70 -1.62
C LEU A 789 39.83 18.20 -1.63
N THR A 790 38.55 18.54 -1.65
CA THR A 790 38.08 19.93 -1.60
C THR A 790 37.39 20.17 -0.25
N ALA A 791 37.89 21.10 0.54
CA ALA A 791 37.35 21.34 1.88
C ALA A 791 37.10 22.83 2.17
N GLY A 792 35.94 23.14 2.75
CA GLY A 792 35.65 24.46 3.31
C GLY A 792 36.22 24.66 4.71
N GLY A 793 36.20 23.60 5.53
CA GLY A 793 36.77 23.55 6.88
C GLY A 793 38.08 22.77 6.98
N SER A 794 38.57 22.54 8.21
CA SER A 794 39.88 21.89 8.42
C SER A 794 39.86 20.40 8.08
N VAL A 795 40.92 19.93 7.43
CA VAL A 795 41.16 18.51 7.13
C VAL A 795 42.31 17.99 7.97
N THR A 796 42.05 16.92 8.73
CA THR A 796 43.06 16.23 9.53
C THR A 796 43.22 14.79 9.08
N GLN A 797 44.18 14.07 9.66
CA GLN A 797 44.51 12.71 9.28
C GLN A 797 44.66 11.81 10.51
N THR A 798 44.03 10.63 10.46
CA THR A 798 44.18 9.54 11.45
C THR A 798 44.69 8.24 10.84
N GLY A 799 44.77 8.14 9.51
CA GLY A 799 45.49 7.06 8.82
C GLY A 799 45.91 7.41 7.39
N ALA A 800 46.67 6.53 6.75
CA ALA A 800 47.46 6.84 5.55
C ALA A 800 46.66 7.27 4.31
N ILE A 801 47.23 8.18 3.52
CA ILE A 801 46.82 8.47 2.13
C ILE A 801 47.81 7.78 1.19
N GLN A 802 47.35 6.76 0.49
CA GLN A 802 48.09 6.01 -0.52
C GLN A 802 47.48 6.29 -1.90
N SER A 803 48.02 7.29 -2.61
CA SER A 803 47.51 7.71 -3.92
C SER A 803 48.65 8.15 -4.81
N ALA A 804 48.60 7.84 -6.10
CA ALA A 804 49.67 8.24 -7.02
C ALA A 804 49.83 9.77 -7.07
N LYS A 805 48.71 10.51 -7.06
CA LYS A 805 48.71 11.98 -7.04
C LYS A 805 47.71 12.53 -6.03
N LEU A 806 48.04 13.62 -5.35
CA LEU A 806 47.16 14.29 -4.40
C LEU A 806 46.97 15.77 -4.76
N GLY A 807 45.72 16.18 -4.94
CA GLY A 807 45.29 17.56 -5.11
C GLY A 807 44.48 18.04 -3.90
N LEU A 808 44.78 19.23 -3.38
CA LEU A 808 44.02 19.84 -2.28
C LEU A 808 43.44 21.19 -2.70
N SER A 809 42.16 21.42 -2.43
CA SER A 809 41.43 22.63 -2.82
C SER A 809 40.49 23.15 -1.73
N GLY A 810 40.05 24.40 -1.86
CA GLY A 810 39.07 25.05 -0.98
C GLY A 810 39.66 26.02 0.06
N THR A 811 38.86 26.42 1.04
CA THR A 811 39.25 27.38 2.10
C THR A 811 39.81 26.72 3.34
N GLY A 812 39.72 25.40 3.44
CA GLY A 812 40.19 24.60 4.55
C GLY A 812 41.70 24.62 4.76
N SER A 813 42.14 24.43 6.02
CA SER A 813 43.53 24.09 6.32
C SER A 813 43.72 22.58 6.30
N PHE A 814 44.83 22.10 5.75
CA PHE A 814 45.13 20.68 5.56
C PHE A 814 46.34 20.27 6.41
N THR A 815 46.12 19.40 7.40
CA THR A 815 47.17 18.83 8.26
C THR A 815 47.25 17.33 7.99
N LEU A 816 48.11 16.96 7.04
CA LEU A 816 48.28 15.62 6.47
C LEU A 816 49.71 15.13 6.71
N ASN A 817 50.10 15.09 7.98
CA ASN A 817 51.48 14.85 8.44
C ASN A 817 51.59 13.66 9.40
N LEU A 818 50.67 12.70 9.31
CA LEU A 818 50.69 11.56 10.20
C LEU A 818 51.93 10.68 9.94
N ALA A 819 52.58 10.27 11.02
CA ALA A 819 53.77 9.44 11.00
C ALA A 819 53.59 8.18 11.86
N ASP A 820 54.37 7.14 11.56
CA ASP A 820 54.48 5.96 12.39
C ASP A 820 55.22 6.25 13.72
N THR A 821 55.38 5.22 14.55
CA THR A 821 56.10 5.30 15.83
C THR A 821 57.59 5.66 15.70
N PHE A 822 58.16 5.55 14.50
CA PHE A 822 59.55 5.89 14.17
C PHE A 822 59.65 7.26 13.47
N SER A 823 58.57 8.03 13.46
CA SER A 823 58.47 9.33 12.77
C SER A 823 58.62 9.24 11.24
N ASN A 824 58.41 8.07 10.64
CA ASN A 824 58.31 7.94 9.19
C ASN A 824 56.91 8.40 8.74
N PRO A 825 56.80 9.26 7.71
CA PRO A 825 55.51 9.63 7.14
C PRO A 825 54.71 8.40 6.69
N LEU A 826 53.39 8.41 6.92
CA LEU A 826 52.51 7.32 6.48
C LEU A 826 52.00 7.49 5.04
N ASN A 827 51.99 8.72 4.51
CA ASN A 827 51.45 8.96 3.17
C ASN A 827 52.39 8.43 2.09
N VAL A 828 51.81 7.89 1.02
CA VAL A 828 52.53 7.42 -0.15
C VAL A 828 51.94 8.14 -1.36
N VAL A 829 52.56 9.28 -1.71
CA VAL A 829 52.17 10.15 -2.82
C VAL A 829 53.41 10.67 -3.53
N SER A 830 53.44 10.56 -4.86
CA SER A 830 54.59 10.96 -5.69
C SER A 830 54.37 12.26 -6.46
N VAL A 831 53.12 12.70 -6.66
CA VAL A 831 52.81 14.01 -7.26
C VAL A 831 51.82 14.77 -6.37
N PHE A 832 52.13 16.02 -6.05
CA PHE A 832 51.29 16.88 -5.22
C PHE A 832 51.00 18.22 -5.87
N ALA A 833 49.79 18.73 -5.67
CA ALA A 833 49.39 20.08 -6.03
C ALA A 833 48.34 20.62 -5.05
N SER A 834 48.25 21.94 -4.90
CA SER A 834 47.24 22.55 -4.04
C SER A 834 46.87 23.97 -4.44
N ASP A 835 45.59 24.31 -4.37
CA ASP A 835 45.06 25.67 -4.44
C ASP A 835 44.23 25.99 -3.17
N ALA A 836 44.48 25.23 -2.11
CA ALA A 836 43.87 25.45 -0.82
C ALA A 836 44.35 26.78 -0.25
N THR A 837 43.40 27.61 0.19
CA THR A 837 43.70 28.94 0.76
C THR A 837 43.91 28.92 2.26
N GLY A 838 43.72 27.77 2.92
CA GLY A 838 44.17 27.51 4.29
C GLY A 838 45.59 26.95 4.34
N SER A 839 46.16 26.82 5.55
CA SER A 839 47.54 26.35 5.69
C SER A 839 47.67 24.87 5.31
N VAL A 840 48.74 24.51 4.61
CA VAL A 840 49.01 23.14 4.14
C VAL A 840 50.24 22.60 4.85
N THR A 841 50.08 21.50 5.60
CA THR A 841 51.18 20.70 6.16
C THR A 841 51.06 19.29 5.63
N PHE A 842 52.04 18.83 4.86
CA PHE A 842 52.00 17.53 4.20
C PHE A 842 53.32 16.78 4.32
N THR A 843 53.28 15.50 4.68
CA THR A 843 54.47 14.64 4.67
C THR A 843 54.21 13.35 3.91
N THR A 844 55.15 12.89 3.09
CA THR A 844 55.05 11.65 2.29
C THR A 844 56.33 10.82 2.40
N LEU A 845 56.18 9.51 2.23
CA LEU A 845 57.25 8.51 2.20
C LEU A 845 57.85 8.35 0.79
N SER A 846 57.18 8.86 -0.26
CA SER A 846 57.65 8.78 -1.63
C SER A 846 58.41 10.04 -2.05
N ALA A 847 59.38 9.89 -2.94
CA ALA A 847 59.96 11.02 -3.67
C ALA A 847 58.85 11.85 -4.32
N LEU A 848 58.87 13.16 -4.11
CA LEU A 848 57.73 14.03 -4.41
C LEU A 848 58.03 15.01 -5.54
N THR A 849 57.12 15.08 -6.51
CA THR A 849 57.09 16.14 -7.52
C THR A 849 55.94 17.10 -7.22
N ILE A 850 56.21 18.40 -7.17
CA ILE A 850 55.16 19.42 -7.18
C ILE A 850 54.76 19.67 -8.64
N GLY A 851 53.56 19.24 -8.99
CA GLY A 851 53.19 19.00 -10.39
C GLY A 851 51.75 19.33 -10.74
N THR A 852 51.23 18.64 -11.75
CA THR A 852 49.84 18.78 -12.23
C THR A 852 48.99 17.64 -11.70
N VAL A 853 47.97 17.97 -10.92
CA VAL A 853 46.93 17.02 -10.49
C VAL A 853 45.57 17.57 -10.95
N ASN A 854 45.03 18.49 -10.15
CA ASN A 854 43.93 19.42 -10.39
C ASN A 854 43.72 20.08 -9.02
N PRO A 855 44.51 21.11 -8.67
CA PRO A 855 45.15 22.11 -9.55
C PRO A 855 46.60 21.78 -9.99
N VAL A 856 47.32 22.79 -10.52
CA VAL A 856 48.74 22.73 -10.92
C VAL A 856 49.60 23.54 -9.96
N GLY A 857 50.72 22.98 -9.50
CA GLY A 857 51.62 23.65 -8.58
C GLY A 857 50.99 23.88 -7.21
N ILE A 858 51.44 24.91 -6.50
CA ILE A 858 50.86 25.33 -5.21
C ILE A 858 50.47 26.80 -5.27
N MET A 859 49.21 27.11 -4.91
CA MET A 859 48.66 28.46 -4.83
C MET A 859 47.90 28.62 -3.49
N SER A 860 48.52 29.19 -2.45
CA SER A 860 47.93 29.18 -1.10
C SER A 860 47.16 30.43 -0.68
N GLY A 861 47.11 31.46 -1.53
CA GLY A 861 46.35 32.68 -1.25
C GLY A 861 46.78 33.46 0.01
N GLY A 862 48.01 33.29 0.48
CA GLY A 862 48.54 33.93 1.70
C GLY A 862 48.80 32.96 2.85
N ALA A 863 48.37 31.70 2.75
CA ALA A 863 48.57 30.71 3.80
C ALA A 863 49.94 30.02 3.73
N ALA A 864 50.40 29.49 4.87
CA ALA A 864 51.68 28.81 4.96
C ALA A 864 51.64 27.42 4.30
N VAL A 865 52.77 27.01 3.71
CA VAL A 865 52.96 25.71 3.07
C VAL A 865 54.18 25.03 3.69
N THR A 866 53.99 23.86 4.27
CA THR A 866 55.03 23.02 4.88
C THR A 866 54.98 21.62 4.28
N ILE A 867 56.06 21.20 3.62
CA ILE A 867 56.14 19.89 2.97
C ILE A 867 57.41 19.15 3.38
N ALA A 868 57.29 17.86 3.73
CA ALA A 868 58.43 16.97 3.91
C ALA A 868 58.32 15.66 3.10
N ALA A 869 59.39 15.28 2.43
CA ALA A 869 59.47 14.05 1.62
C ALA A 869 60.93 13.58 1.53
N PRO A 870 61.24 12.34 1.10
CA PRO A 870 62.63 11.92 0.86
C PRO A 870 63.38 12.86 -0.09
N SER A 871 62.75 13.23 -1.22
CA SER A 871 63.20 14.27 -2.14
C SER A 871 62.01 15.09 -2.63
N ILE A 872 62.25 16.33 -3.05
CA ILE A 872 61.23 17.24 -3.58
C ILE A 872 61.75 17.86 -4.88
N ASP A 873 60.97 17.75 -5.96
CA ASP A 873 61.19 18.44 -7.23
C ASP A 873 60.01 19.36 -7.57
N SER A 874 60.21 20.67 -7.59
CA SER A 874 59.20 21.66 -7.99
C SER A 874 59.56 22.42 -9.26
N ARG A 875 60.58 21.97 -10.03
CA ARG A 875 61.12 22.73 -11.18
C ARG A 875 60.12 23.00 -12.29
N SER A 876 59.14 22.12 -12.46
CA SER A 876 58.15 22.19 -13.54
C SER A 876 56.93 23.05 -13.21
N THR A 877 56.82 23.58 -11.98
CA THR A 877 55.65 24.35 -11.55
C THR A 877 56.05 25.53 -10.64
N THR A 878 55.05 26.26 -10.15
CA THR A 878 55.23 27.40 -9.23
C THR A 878 54.63 27.08 -7.87
N ILE A 879 55.32 27.50 -6.82
CA ILE A 879 54.78 27.62 -5.46
C ILE A 879 54.55 29.11 -5.21
N ASP A 880 53.30 29.54 -5.25
CA ASP A 880 52.88 30.92 -5.02
C ASP A 880 52.03 30.99 -3.75
N THR A 881 52.56 31.63 -2.72
CA THR A 881 51.86 31.82 -1.45
C THR A 881 51.46 33.27 -1.25
N ARG A 882 51.50 34.11 -2.30
CA ARG A 882 51.00 35.47 -2.23
C ARG A 882 49.50 35.47 -1.98
N SER A 883 49.04 36.44 -1.21
CA SER A 883 47.60 36.69 -1.12
C SER A 883 47.06 37.37 -2.37
N SER A 884 45.83 37.04 -2.72
CA SER A 884 45.02 37.82 -3.67
C SER A 884 44.56 39.15 -3.07
N THR A 885 44.57 39.29 -1.73
CA THR A 885 44.08 40.47 -1.02
C THR A 885 45.16 41.57 -0.91
N PRO A 886 44.91 42.80 -1.40
CA PRO A 886 45.86 43.90 -1.28
C PRO A 886 46.33 44.17 0.16
N GLY A 887 47.60 44.52 0.33
CA GLY A 887 48.18 44.87 1.64
C GLY A 887 48.37 43.71 2.63
N THR A 888 48.01 42.48 2.27
CA THR A 888 48.18 41.31 3.15
C THR A 888 49.48 40.55 2.88
N SER A 889 49.97 39.89 3.93
CA SER A 889 51.23 39.16 3.89
C SER A 889 51.19 37.93 2.99
N GLY A 890 52.33 37.57 2.42
CA GLY A 890 52.54 36.27 1.79
C GLY A 890 52.71 35.16 2.82
N GLY A 891 52.32 33.94 2.48
CA GLY A 891 52.44 32.77 3.35
C GLY A 891 53.86 32.21 3.37
N ALA A 892 54.33 31.73 4.52
CA ALA A 892 55.65 31.11 4.61
C ALA A 892 55.73 29.79 3.80
N VAL A 893 56.90 29.47 3.26
CA VAL A 893 57.16 28.22 2.52
C VAL A 893 58.28 27.46 3.23
N THR A 894 57.99 26.23 3.67
CA THR A 894 58.97 25.32 4.26
C THR A 894 59.00 24.02 3.47
N LEU A 895 60.13 23.71 2.83
CA LEU A 895 60.35 22.45 2.13
C LEU A 895 61.52 21.71 2.78
N THR A 896 61.30 20.46 3.18
CA THR A 896 62.32 19.63 3.82
C THR A 896 62.45 18.31 3.09
N SER A 897 63.62 18.03 2.50
CA SER A 897 63.95 16.69 2.03
C SER A 897 64.60 15.88 3.15
N THR A 898 64.15 14.64 3.37
CA THR A 898 64.61 13.79 4.48
C THR A 898 65.54 12.67 4.04
N GLY A 899 65.62 12.38 2.74
CA GLY A 899 66.53 11.40 2.18
C GLY A 899 68.00 11.83 2.30
N THR A 900 68.91 10.89 2.16
CA THR A 900 70.36 11.14 2.15
C THR A 900 70.94 10.96 0.74
N GLY A 901 72.13 11.52 0.50
CA GLY A 901 72.79 11.41 -0.81
C GLY A 901 71.97 12.03 -1.95
N ALA A 902 72.01 11.42 -3.14
CA ALA A 902 71.22 11.89 -4.29
C ALA A 902 69.70 11.74 -4.09
N ASN A 903 69.26 10.77 -3.29
CA ASN A 903 67.85 10.52 -2.98
C ASN A 903 67.25 11.56 -2.02
N GLY A 904 68.09 12.41 -1.43
CA GLY A 904 67.71 13.53 -0.59
C GLY A 904 67.67 14.88 -1.30
N ALA A 905 67.73 14.92 -2.63
CA ALA A 905 67.82 16.17 -3.35
C ALA A 905 66.57 17.06 -3.17
N LEU A 906 66.81 18.37 -3.06
CA LEU A 906 65.77 19.39 -3.09
C LEU A 906 65.97 20.25 -4.34
N LEU A 907 65.13 20.04 -5.36
CA LEU A 907 65.19 20.72 -6.66
C LEU A 907 64.03 21.70 -6.76
N VAL A 908 64.34 22.99 -6.83
CA VAL A 908 63.34 24.04 -6.61
C VAL A 908 63.13 24.87 -7.87
N GLY A 909 61.87 24.96 -8.30
CA GLY A 909 61.42 25.85 -9.38
C GLY A 909 61.14 27.27 -8.88
N THR A 910 60.06 27.88 -9.36
CA THR A 910 59.67 29.23 -8.91
C THR A 910 58.97 29.16 -7.55
N ILE A 911 59.44 29.96 -6.57
CA ILE A 911 58.76 30.19 -5.30
C ILE A 911 58.50 31.68 -5.13
N ASN A 912 57.25 32.07 -4.90
CA ASN A 912 56.86 33.44 -4.61
C ASN A 912 56.07 33.52 -3.30
N SER A 913 56.71 34.10 -2.28
CA SER A 913 56.16 34.35 -0.95
C SER A 913 56.09 35.86 -0.65
N SER A 914 56.10 36.69 -1.69
CA SER A 914 56.03 38.15 -1.51
C SER A 914 54.74 38.61 -0.82
N GLY A 915 54.83 39.71 -0.10
CA GLY A 915 53.66 40.39 0.41
C GLY A 915 52.92 41.11 -0.71
N LYS A 916 51.59 41.17 -0.64
CA LYS A 916 50.79 41.87 -1.65
C LYS A 916 50.88 43.38 -1.42
N GLY A 917 51.10 44.14 -2.50
CA GLY A 917 51.06 45.61 -2.42
C GLY A 917 49.69 46.13 -2.01
N ALA A 918 49.66 47.28 -1.33
CA ALA A 918 48.43 48.00 -1.03
C ALA A 918 47.85 48.65 -2.30
N THR A 919 46.52 48.77 -2.36
CA THR A 919 45.81 49.48 -3.44
C THR A 919 44.90 50.60 -2.92
N ALA A 920 44.44 50.52 -1.67
CA ALA A 920 43.72 51.60 -1.00
C ALA A 920 44.67 52.76 -0.65
N SER A 921 44.17 53.99 -0.53
CA SER A 921 44.99 55.16 -0.14
C SER A 921 45.58 55.00 1.27
N ASP A 922 46.81 55.48 1.47
CA ASP A 922 47.54 55.49 2.75
C ASP A 922 47.59 54.15 3.48
N SER A 923 47.72 53.04 2.73
CA SER A 923 47.71 51.68 3.26
C SER A 923 49.09 51.01 3.20
N ASN A 924 49.36 50.13 4.16
CA ASN A 924 50.60 49.38 4.25
C ASN A 924 50.66 48.24 3.23
N GLY A 925 51.84 47.97 2.69
CA GLY A 925 52.08 46.74 1.94
C GLY A 925 52.18 45.53 2.88
N GLY A 926 51.80 44.35 2.38
CA GLY A 926 51.89 43.12 3.17
C GLY A 926 53.34 42.65 3.37
N ASN A 927 53.63 41.93 4.45
CA ASN A 927 54.96 41.37 4.67
C ASN A 927 55.21 40.16 3.76
N ALA A 928 56.46 39.91 3.38
CA ALA A 928 56.80 38.64 2.75
C ALA A 928 56.77 37.49 3.77
N GLY A 929 56.39 36.30 3.31
CA GLY A 929 56.60 35.08 4.08
C GLY A 929 58.08 34.66 4.05
N ALA A 930 58.51 33.96 5.10
CA ALA A 930 59.83 33.36 5.14
C ALA A 930 59.86 32.11 4.25
N ILE A 931 60.98 31.89 3.55
CA ILE A 931 61.21 30.69 2.74
C ILE A 931 62.34 29.90 3.40
N THR A 932 62.06 28.67 3.82
CA THR A 932 63.04 27.77 4.43
C THR A 932 63.13 26.48 3.63
N LEU A 933 64.28 26.22 3.04
CA LEU A 933 64.55 25.08 2.18
C LEU A 933 65.64 24.24 2.83
N THR A 934 65.31 23.02 3.24
CA THR A 934 66.22 22.11 3.92
C THR A 934 66.45 20.86 3.09
N SER A 935 67.69 20.62 2.67
CA SER A 935 68.11 19.43 1.94
C SER A 935 68.83 18.45 2.85
N GLY A 936 68.25 17.25 3.06
CA GLY A 936 68.94 16.12 3.69
C GLY A 936 69.99 15.45 2.78
N GLY A 937 69.86 15.67 1.46
CA GLY A 937 70.73 15.06 0.45
C GLY A 937 71.95 15.88 0.04
N SER A 938 72.59 15.43 -1.03
CA SER A 938 73.83 16.00 -1.56
C SER A 938 73.66 17.37 -2.21
N THR A 939 72.45 17.75 -2.63
CA THR A 939 72.23 18.98 -3.40
C THR A 939 70.87 19.63 -3.10
N LEU A 940 70.90 20.93 -2.82
CA LEU A 940 69.78 21.87 -2.93
C LEU A 940 70.01 22.71 -4.19
N SER A 941 69.16 22.55 -5.20
CA SER A 941 69.28 23.25 -6.49
C SER A 941 68.16 24.26 -6.67
N VAL A 942 68.51 25.51 -6.94
CA VAL A 942 67.58 26.59 -7.29
C VAL A 942 67.61 26.75 -8.82
N ALA A 943 66.53 26.30 -9.47
CA ALA A 943 66.38 26.30 -10.91
C ALA A 943 65.29 27.26 -11.42
N GLY A 944 64.61 27.98 -10.51
CA GLY A 944 63.67 29.06 -10.82
C GLY A 944 63.84 30.23 -9.85
N THR A 945 63.01 31.26 -9.99
CA THR A 945 63.11 32.47 -9.14
C THR A 945 62.58 32.20 -7.72
N ILE A 946 63.23 32.77 -6.71
CA ILE A 946 62.78 32.73 -5.31
C ILE A 946 62.54 34.17 -4.86
N THR A 947 61.29 34.54 -4.59
CA THR A 947 60.92 35.91 -4.18
C THR A 947 60.28 35.92 -2.80
N ALA A 948 60.86 36.69 -1.88
CA ALA A 948 60.35 36.99 -0.55
C ALA A 948 60.49 38.50 -0.25
N ARG A 949 59.90 39.34 -1.11
CA ARG A 949 59.88 40.80 -0.98
C ARG A 949 58.59 41.32 -0.38
N GLY A 950 58.69 42.36 0.46
CA GLY A 950 57.55 43.04 1.03
C GLY A 950 56.70 43.74 -0.04
N GLY A 951 55.40 43.84 0.21
CA GLY A 951 54.48 44.53 -0.67
C GLY A 951 54.74 46.04 -0.71
N ALA A 952 54.51 46.66 -1.87
CA ALA A 952 54.58 48.10 -2.00
C ALA A 952 53.48 48.80 -1.18
N LYS A 953 53.82 49.95 -0.59
CA LYS A 953 52.90 50.85 0.09
C LYS A 953 52.14 51.78 -0.88
N THR A 954 51.09 52.43 -0.38
CA THR A 954 50.48 53.62 -1.00
C THR A 954 50.57 54.82 -0.06
N GLY A 955 50.65 56.04 -0.61
CA GLY A 955 50.64 57.29 0.18
C GLY A 955 51.63 57.31 1.36
N SER A 956 51.14 57.63 2.55
CA SER A 956 51.91 57.67 3.81
C SER A 956 52.12 56.30 4.48
N GLY A 957 51.70 55.19 3.87
CA GLY A 957 51.85 53.85 4.44
C GLY A 957 53.32 53.41 4.62
N VAL A 958 53.53 52.18 5.10
CA VAL A 958 54.85 51.53 5.12
C VAL A 958 54.91 50.37 4.13
N SER A 959 56.05 50.21 3.44
CA SER A 959 56.28 49.01 2.64
C SER A 959 56.33 47.81 3.57
N GLY A 960 55.84 46.67 3.11
CA GLY A 960 55.92 45.43 3.88
C GLY A 960 57.37 45.06 4.18
N ALA A 961 57.58 44.33 5.27
CA ALA A 961 58.90 43.80 5.58
C ALA A 961 59.30 42.73 4.55
N ASP A 962 60.53 42.85 4.05
CA ASP A 962 61.16 41.80 3.25
C ASP A 962 61.43 40.56 4.10
N GLY A 963 61.30 39.38 3.47
CA GLY A 963 61.42 38.09 4.13
C GLY A 963 62.85 37.55 4.15
N THR A 964 63.02 36.47 4.89
CA THR A 964 64.27 35.69 4.94
C THR A 964 64.16 34.45 4.07
N VAL A 965 65.16 34.21 3.23
CA VAL A 965 65.36 32.95 2.51
C VAL A 965 66.48 32.17 3.20
N LYS A 966 66.18 30.96 3.67
CA LYS A 966 67.14 30.02 4.27
C LYS A 966 67.35 28.84 3.34
N LEU A 967 68.60 28.64 2.91
CA LEU A 967 69.04 27.51 2.10
C LEU A 967 69.96 26.64 2.97
N LEU A 968 69.42 25.53 3.46
CA LEU A 968 70.07 24.65 4.43
C LEU A 968 70.39 23.32 3.72
N ALA A 969 71.66 23.00 3.53
CA ALA A 969 72.13 21.76 2.91
C ALA A 969 73.20 21.11 3.80
N THR A 970 72.80 20.64 4.98
CA THR A 970 73.71 20.24 6.08
C THR A 970 74.68 19.11 5.74
N SER A 971 74.40 18.35 4.67
CA SER A 971 75.24 17.26 4.16
C SER A 971 75.62 17.44 2.68
N GLY A 972 75.26 18.58 2.08
CA GLY A 972 75.28 18.80 0.64
C GLY A 972 75.67 20.22 0.24
N ALA A 973 75.52 20.52 -1.05
CA ALA A 973 75.79 21.83 -1.64
C ALA A 973 74.50 22.59 -1.95
N VAL A 974 74.56 23.93 -1.94
CA VAL A 974 73.55 24.79 -2.55
C VAL A 974 74.04 25.23 -3.93
N SER A 975 73.26 25.00 -4.98
CA SER A 975 73.59 25.36 -6.35
C SER A 975 72.48 26.20 -6.99
N GLN A 976 72.85 27.28 -7.64
CA GLN A 976 72.00 28.10 -8.49
C GLN A 976 72.83 28.49 -9.73
N ALA A 977 72.32 28.16 -10.91
CA ALA A 977 72.97 28.50 -12.17
C ALA A 977 72.75 29.97 -12.53
N ALA A 978 73.55 30.54 -13.42
CA ALA A 978 73.24 31.84 -14.01
C ALA A 978 72.07 31.71 -15.00
N GLY A 979 71.10 32.64 -14.97
CA GLY A 979 69.93 32.61 -15.86
C GLY A 979 68.74 33.36 -15.27
N SER A 980 67.52 32.84 -15.48
CA SER A 980 66.29 33.40 -14.88
C SER A 980 65.98 32.73 -13.54
N THR A 981 66.92 32.76 -12.60
CA THR A 981 66.81 32.03 -11.31
C THR A 981 67.01 32.93 -10.09
N GLU A 982 66.82 34.24 -10.24
CA GLU A 982 67.01 35.26 -9.20
C GLU A 982 66.50 34.82 -7.81
N ILE A 983 67.36 34.98 -6.79
CA ILE A 983 66.95 35.00 -5.39
C ILE A 983 66.77 36.44 -4.94
N SER A 984 65.54 36.76 -4.57
CA SER A 984 65.06 38.10 -4.25
C SER A 984 64.52 38.12 -2.80
N ALA A 985 65.32 38.54 -1.82
CA ALA A 985 64.93 38.60 -0.40
C ALA A 985 65.55 39.75 0.41
N GLY A 986 65.02 40.00 1.62
CA GLY A 986 65.63 40.95 2.58
C GLY A 986 66.85 40.37 3.30
N GLN A 987 66.87 39.05 3.51
CA GLN A 987 68.05 38.35 4.00
C GLN A 987 68.15 36.97 3.35
N LEU A 988 69.34 36.61 2.90
CA LEU A 988 69.68 35.27 2.44
C LEU A 988 70.65 34.61 3.43
N ILE A 989 70.32 33.39 3.85
CA ILE A 989 71.11 32.56 4.75
C ILE A 989 71.44 31.27 4.03
N VAL A 990 72.73 30.98 3.88
CA VAL A 990 73.21 29.71 3.33
C VAL A 990 73.96 28.95 4.41
N ASP A 991 73.57 27.70 4.66
CA ASP A 991 74.29 26.82 5.60
C ASP A 991 74.42 25.44 4.95
N ALA A 992 75.63 25.11 4.52
CA ALA A 992 75.87 23.94 3.70
C ALA A 992 77.15 23.22 4.12
N ALA A 993 77.25 21.92 3.82
CA ALA A 993 78.50 21.19 4.00
C ALA A 993 79.43 21.38 2.80
N ASN A 994 78.91 21.27 1.58
CA ASN A 994 79.72 21.23 0.36
C ASN A 994 79.75 22.58 -0.36
N ALA A 995 80.65 22.70 -1.33
CA ALA A 995 80.88 23.93 -2.06
C ALA A 995 79.57 24.43 -2.68
N SER A 996 79.20 25.66 -2.32
CA SER A 996 77.91 26.24 -2.68
C SER A 996 78.09 27.43 -3.58
N ALA A 997 77.39 27.45 -4.71
CA ALA A 997 77.56 28.43 -5.76
C ALA A 997 76.21 29.02 -6.16
N LEU A 998 76.07 30.32 -5.95
CA LEU A 998 74.92 31.12 -6.35
C LEU A 998 75.38 32.06 -7.46
N GLU A 999 75.28 31.60 -8.71
CA GLU A 999 75.96 32.21 -9.86
C GLU A 999 75.10 33.25 -10.62
N ASP A 1000 73.84 33.44 -10.24
CA ASP A 1000 72.94 34.37 -10.92
C ASP A 1000 73.31 35.85 -10.63
N PRO A 1001 73.72 36.65 -11.63
CA PRO A 1001 74.09 38.04 -11.42
C PRO A 1001 72.91 38.94 -11.05
N ASP A 1002 71.67 38.50 -11.25
CA ASP A 1002 70.48 39.30 -10.94
C ASP A 1002 70.02 39.14 -9.48
N ASN A 1003 70.64 38.23 -8.72
CA ASN A 1003 70.36 38.05 -7.29
C ASN A 1003 70.24 39.40 -6.57
N PHE A 1004 69.13 39.62 -5.89
CA PHE A 1004 68.81 40.88 -5.23
C PHE A 1004 68.56 40.60 -3.75
N VAL A 1005 69.57 40.71 -2.90
CA VAL A 1005 69.44 40.49 -1.46
C VAL A 1005 69.99 41.66 -0.66
N THR A 1006 69.26 42.13 0.34
CA THR A 1006 69.75 43.25 1.18
C THR A 1006 70.88 42.81 2.10
N ARG A 1007 70.75 41.62 2.70
CA ARG A 1007 71.73 41.02 3.59
C ARG A 1007 72.04 39.57 3.20
N ILE A 1008 73.28 39.15 3.33
CA ILE A 1008 73.71 37.77 3.09
C ILE A 1008 74.66 37.28 4.17
N ILE A 1009 74.46 36.02 4.57
CA ILE A 1009 75.40 35.26 5.40
C ILE A 1009 75.52 33.83 4.88
N ALA A 1010 76.71 33.24 4.97
CA ALA A 1010 76.95 31.86 4.57
C ALA A 1010 77.88 31.09 5.52
N ARG A 1011 77.57 29.83 5.82
CA ARG A 1011 78.47 28.90 6.51
C ARG A 1011 78.67 27.66 5.67
N ILE A 1012 79.92 27.37 5.31
CA ILE A 1012 80.32 26.14 4.64
C ILE A 1012 81.17 25.31 5.59
N THR A 1013 80.63 24.18 6.05
CA THR A 1013 81.23 23.38 7.12
C THR A 1013 82.18 22.29 6.62
N GLY A 1014 82.10 21.90 5.35
CA GLY A 1014 82.97 20.88 4.76
C GLY A 1014 84.36 21.42 4.40
N GLU A 1015 85.36 20.56 4.53
CA GLU A 1015 86.76 20.90 4.34
C GLU A 1015 87.08 21.18 2.87
N GLY A 1016 87.82 22.28 2.61
CA GLY A 1016 88.18 22.72 1.26
C GLY A 1016 87.00 23.21 0.40
N GLN A 1017 85.78 23.26 0.95
CA GLN A 1017 84.56 23.62 0.23
C GLN A 1017 84.34 25.13 0.20
N GLY A 1018 84.06 25.67 -0.99
CA GLY A 1018 83.96 27.12 -1.22
C GLY A 1018 82.54 27.69 -1.17
N PHE A 1019 82.44 29.01 -1.19
CA PHE A 1019 81.18 29.75 -1.31
C PHE A 1019 81.28 30.79 -2.42
N THR A 1020 80.38 30.76 -3.39
CA THR A 1020 80.24 31.81 -4.41
C THR A 1020 78.86 32.45 -4.32
N PHE A 1021 78.83 33.79 -4.31
CA PHE A 1021 77.60 34.56 -4.48
C PHE A 1021 77.82 35.68 -5.50
N ARG A 1022 77.12 35.60 -6.63
CA ARG A 1022 77.09 36.61 -7.68
C ARG A 1022 75.87 37.49 -7.54
N SER A 1023 76.05 38.77 -7.77
CA SER A 1023 75.01 39.80 -7.76
C SER A 1023 75.58 41.08 -8.38
N THR A 1024 74.80 41.77 -9.20
CA THR A 1024 75.05 43.13 -9.70
C THR A 1024 74.45 44.20 -8.78
N ASN A 1025 73.54 43.79 -7.88
CA ASN A 1025 72.87 44.64 -6.92
C ASN A 1025 73.74 44.91 -5.68
N PRO A 1026 73.50 46.03 -4.96
CA PRO A 1026 74.17 46.27 -3.68
C PRO A 1026 73.68 45.27 -2.61
N PHE A 1027 74.60 44.78 -1.79
CA PHE A 1027 74.28 43.89 -0.66
C PHE A 1027 75.25 44.05 0.51
N ILE A 1028 74.80 43.62 1.69
CA ILE A 1028 75.59 43.69 2.93
C ILE A 1028 75.85 42.27 3.46
N VAL A 1029 77.10 41.97 3.81
CA VAL A 1029 77.43 40.79 4.62
C VAL A 1029 77.12 41.12 6.08
N ASP A 1030 75.92 40.74 6.51
CA ASP A 1030 75.38 41.00 7.85
C ASP A 1030 74.34 39.94 8.27
N GLY A 1031 74.60 39.28 9.38
CA GLY A 1031 73.66 38.34 10.00
C GLY A 1031 72.48 39.00 10.69
N GLY A 1032 72.54 40.31 10.97
CA GLY A 1032 71.51 41.04 11.68
C GLY A 1032 71.20 40.46 13.06
N ALA A 1033 70.06 40.83 13.64
CA ALA A 1033 69.52 40.25 14.87
C ALA A 1033 68.75 38.94 14.62
N THR A 1034 69.23 38.10 13.70
CA THR A 1034 68.54 36.85 13.35
C THR A 1034 68.66 35.84 14.49
N ALA A 1035 67.55 35.57 15.16
CA ALA A 1035 67.49 34.69 16.32
C ALA A 1035 67.94 33.25 15.99
N GLY A 1036 68.76 32.67 16.87
CA GLY A 1036 69.12 31.25 16.84
C GLY A 1036 70.35 30.87 15.98
N LEU A 1037 71.07 31.83 15.40
CA LEU A 1037 72.34 31.56 14.72
C LEU A 1037 73.53 31.77 15.67
N THR A 1038 74.47 30.82 15.69
CA THR A 1038 75.74 30.94 16.43
C THR A 1038 76.83 31.66 15.64
N TRP A 1039 76.52 32.09 14.41
CA TRP A 1039 77.42 32.72 13.45
C TRP A 1039 76.68 33.84 12.72
N ARG A 1040 77.40 34.90 12.33
CA ARG A 1040 76.78 36.12 11.77
C ARG A 1040 77.45 36.67 10.51
N GLY A 1041 78.56 36.08 10.05
CA GLY A 1041 79.32 36.52 8.86
C GLY A 1041 79.37 35.46 7.76
N ILE A 1042 80.44 35.42 6.96
CA ILE A 1042 80.67 34.33 5.99
C ILE A 1042 81.83 33.48 6.47
N THR A 1043 81.65 32.16 6.60
CA THR A 1043 82.70 31.25 7.10
C THR A 1043 82.87 30.01 6.23
N THR A 1044 84.11 29.64 5.88
CA THR A 1044 84.44 28.37 5.21
C THR A 1044 85.62 27.65 5.88
N GLN A 1045 85.65 26.32 5.76
CA GLN A 1045 86.73 25.47 6.30
C GLN A 1045 87.85 25.24 5.25
N GLY A 1046 88.40 26.34 4.73
CA GLY A 1046 89.55 26.34 3.81
C GLY A 1046 89.23 26.41 2.31
N GLY A 1047 87.95 26.43 1.92
CA GLY A 1047 87.56 26.72 0.55
C GLY A 1047 87.47 28.21 0.23
N ALA A 1048 87.48 28.54 -1.07
CA ALA A 1048 87.46 29.93 -1.54
C ALA A 1048 86.10 30.60 -1.33
N VAL A 1049 86.11 31.90 -1.03
CA VAL A 1049 84.92 32.76 -0.97
C VAL A 1049 84.97 33.74 -2.14
N THR A 1050 83.95 33.73 -3.01
CA THR A 1050 83.84 34.63 -4.16
C THR A 1050 82.56 35.46 -4.10
N LEU A 1051 82.65 36.78 -4.08
CA LEU A 1051 81.51 37.68 -3.92
C LEU A 1051 81.38 38.73 -5.04
N GLY A 1052 80.14 38.97 -5.47
CA GLY A 1052 79.75 40.06 -6.36
C GLY A 1052 80.07 39.84 -7.84
N SER A 1053 79.43 40.67 -8.66
CA SER A 1053 79.60 40.78 -10.11
C SER A 1053 79.83 42.26 -10.50
N ALA A 1054 80.06 42.53 -11.79
CA ALA A 1054 80.30 43.88 -12.29
C ALA A 1054 79.27 44.90 -11.74
N GLY A 1055 79.75 45.97 -11.11
CA GLY A 1055 78.92 47.08 -10.61
C GLY A 1055 78.35 46.93 -9.19
N ALA A 1056 78.46 45.78 -8.52
CA ALA A 1056 77.89 45.58 -7.19
C ALA A 1056 78.60 46.38 -6.07
N ALA A 1057 77.86 47.04 -5.19
CA ALA A 1057 78.41 47.65 -3.98
C ALA A 1057 78.32 46.68 -2.80
N ILE A 1058 79.47 46.24 -2.28
CA ILE A 1058 79.56 45.27 -1.18
C ILE A 1058 79.95 45.98 0.11
N SER A 1059 79.11 45.86 1.14
CA SER A 1059 79.45 46.29 2.51
C SER A 1059 79.55 45.08 3.44
N VAL A 1060 80.52 45.05 4.34
CA VAL A 1060 80.81 43.94 5.24
C VAL A 1060 80.71 44.46 6.67
N SER A 1061 79.66 44.06 7.38
CA SER A 1061 79.41 44.41 8.79
C SER A 1061 79.73 43.26 9.74
N GLU A 1062 79.88 42.04 9.22
CA GLU A 1062 80.21 40.84 9.97
C GLU A 1062 81.40 40.12 9.33
N THR A 1063 82.19 39.41 10.13
CA THR A 1063 83.49 38.86 9.70
C THR A 1063 83.36 37.88 8.53
N ILE A 1064 84.29 37.97 7.58
CA ILE A 1064 84.46 36.95 6.53
C ILE A 1064 85.71 36.14 6.87
N THR A 1065 85.57 34.83 7.07
CA THR A 1065 86.68 33.97 7.47
C THR A 1065 86.74 32.73 6.58
N THR A 1066 87.91 32.46 6.03
CA THR A 1066 88.22 31.20 5.34
C THR A 1066 89.55 30.67 5.88
N ARG A 1067 89.56 29.43 6.38
CA ARG A 1067 90.72 28.78 7.02
C ARG A 1067 91.76 28.32 5.98
N GLY A 1068 92.38 29.27 5.28
CA GLY A 1068 93.39 29.04 4.23
C GLY A 1068 92.91 29.16 2.78
N GLY A 1069 91.61 29.34 2.52
CA GLY A 1069 91.07 29.54 1.17
C GLY A 1069 91.18 30.99 0.71
N SER A 1070 91.12 31.22 -0.60
CA SER A 1070 91.18 32.59 -1.15
C SER A 1070 89.87 33.35 -0.97
N PHE A 1071 89.95 34.66 -0.72
CA PHE A 1071 88.81 35.58 -0.79
C PHE A 1071 88.91 36.40 -2.08
N THR A 1072 87.85 36.41 -2.88
CA THR A 1072 87.77 37.19 -4.13
C THR A 1072 86.50 38.03 -4.15
N ALA A 1073 86.64 39.35 -4.32
CA ALA A 1073 85.53 40.26 -4.58
C ALA A 1073 85.82 41.03 -5.88
N GLY A 1074 85.12 40.68 -6.95
CA GLY A 1074 85.40 41.16 -8.31
C GLY A 1074 86.58 40.44 -9.01
N ALA A 1075 86.62 40.51 -10.34
CA ALA A 1075 87.66 39.94 -11.19
C ALA A 1075 88.23 40.99 -12.16
N ALA A 1076 89.39 40.73 -12.76
CA ALA A 1076 90.01 41.67 -13.71
C ALA A 1076 89.14 41.97 -14.95
N SER A 1077 88.23 41.05 -15.31
CA SER A 1077 87.26 41.20 -16.40
C SER A 1077 85.88 41.69 -15.96
N SER A 1078 85.67 41.92 -14.65
CA SER A 1078 84.36 42.23 -14.06
C SER A 1078 84.55 42.83 -12.65
N GLU A 1079 84.76 44.15 -12.58
CA GLU A 1079 85.03 44.88 -11.34
C GLU A 1079 83.73 45.18 -10.59
N ILE A 1080 83.72 44.95 -9.27
CA ILE A 1080 82.60 45.36 -8.42
C ILE A 1080 82.53 46.90 -8.32
N GLY A 1081 81.39 47.45 -7.92
CA GLY A 1081 81.20 48.90 -7.77
C GLY A 1081 82.01 49.51 -6.61
N SER A 1082 81.98 48.89 -5.43
CA SER A 1082 82.76 49.32 -4.25
C SER A 1082 82.85 48.20 -3.21
N PHE A 1083 83.87 48.22 -2.34
CA PHE A 1083 84.02 47.27 -1.24
C PHE A 1083 84.32 47.99 0.07
N THR A 1084 83.48 47.79 1.09
CA THR A 1084 83.68 48.37 2.43
C THR A 1084 83.65 47.30 3.52
N SER A 1085 84.69 47.18 4.33
CA SER A 1085 84.76 46.32 5.53
C SER A 1085 85.31 47.03 6.77
N THR A 1086 85.20 48.36 6.83
CA THR A 1086 85.77 49.19 7.91
C THR A 1086 85.33 48.71 9.29
N GLY A 1087 86.30 48.42 10.18
CA GLY A 1087 86.04 47.91 11.53
C GLY A 1087 85.74 46.41 11.62
N VAL A 1088 85.73 45.68 10.50
CA VAL A 1088 85.40 44.26 10.41
C VAL A 1088 86.51 43.49 9.71
N ALA A 1089 86.86 42.31 10.23
CA ALA A 1089 87.95 41.52 9.68
C ALA A 1089 87.52 40.67 8.46
N VAL A 1090 88.38 40.61 7.45
CA VAL A 1090 88.37 39.59 6.39
C VAL A 1090 89.64 38.76 6.54
N SER A 1091 89.50 37.51 6.96
CA SER A 1091 90.61 36.61 7.25
C SER A 1091 90.60 35.41 6.32
N THR A 1092 91.68 35.23 5.58
CA THR A 1092 92.01 34.01 4.83
C THR A 1092 93.11 33.21 5.52
N ALA A 1093 93.38 33.49 6.80
CA ALA A 1093 94.49 32.91 7.55
C ALA A 1093 94.46 31.37 7.52
N GLY A 1094 95.64 30.78 7.34
CA GLY A 1094 95.82 29.34 7.43
C GLY A 1094 95.56 28.81 8.84
N ASP A 1095 95.27 27.52 8.95
CA ASP A 1095 94.97 26.85 10.22
C ASP A 1095 95.54 25.43 10.22
N ILE A 1096 96.20 25.00 11.30
CA ILE A 1096 96.72 23.64 11.50
C ILE A 1096 95.60 22.60 11.64
N THR A 1097 94.40 23.01 12.05
CA THR A 1097 93.30 22.09 12.36
C THR A 1097 92.32 21.99 11.20
N ILE A 1098 92.80 21.54 10.03
CA ILE A 1098 91.97 20.88 9.01
C ILE A 1098 92.07 19.38 9.31
N GLY A 1099 90.94 18.70 9.55
CA GLY A 1099 90.86 17.49 10.36
C GLY A 1099 91.58 16.22 9.84
N SER A 1100 91.92 15.34 10.78
CA SER A 1100 92.41 13.94 10.66
C SER A 1100 93.68 13.62 9.84
N THR A 1101 94.15 14.51 8.97
CA THR A 1101 95.47 14.40 8.31
C THR A 1101 96.25 15.69 8.50
N THR A 1102 97.48 15.60 9.02
CA THR A 1102 98.34 16.69 9.51
C THR A 1102 98.90 17.62 8.40
N ALA A 1103 98.07 18.11 7.48
CA ALA A 1103 98.49 19.03 6.42
C ALA A 1103 98.13 20.48 6.77
N TYR A 1104 99.16 21.28 7.04
CA TYR A 1104 99.08 22.72 7.20
C TYR A 1104 98.57 23.43 5.94
N SER A 1105 97.63 24.36 6.08
CA SER A 1105 97.21 25.27 5.01
C SER A 1105 97.91 26.62 5.14
N ASN A 1106 98.49 27.12 4.04
CA ASN A 1106 98.93 28.52 3.97
C ASN A 1106 97.71 29.45 3.93
N GLY A 1107 97.89 30.73 4.30
CA GLY A 1107 96.86 31.74 4.10
C GLY A 1107 96.53 31.93 2.62
N GLY A 1108 95.24 32.03 2.29
CA GLY A 1108 94.77 32.22 0.92
C GLY A 1108 94.89 33.66 0.44
N ALA A 1109 94.88 33.88 -0.88
CA ALA A 1109 94.96 35.24 -1.44
C ALA A 1109 93.67 36.04 -1.16
N ILE A 1110 93.82 37.30 -0.78
CA ILE A 1110 92.73 38.28 -0.71
C ILE A 1110 92.80 39.16 -1.96
N VAL A 1111 91.80 39.07 -2.83
CA VAL A 1111 91.70 39.85 -4.07
C VAL A 1111 90.42 40.68 -4.03
N VAL A 1112 90.56 42.00 -4.02
CA VAL A 1112 89.43 42.95 -4.15
C VAL A 1112 89.70 43.83 -5.36
N ARG A 1113 88.78 43.84 -6.32
CA ARG A 1113 88.87 44.62 -7.55
C ARG A 1113 87.58 45.40 -7.76
N ALA A 1114 87.64 46.71 -7.52
CA ALA A 1114 86.49 47.59 -7.63
C ALA A 1114 86.79 48.79 -8.54
N ALA A 1115 85.77 49.24 -9.28
CA ALA A 1115 85.82 50.48 -10.06
C ALA A 1115 85.68 51.73 -9.17
N GLY A 1116 85.12 51.59 -7.97
CA GLY A 1116 84.97 52.63 -6.95
C GLY A 1116 85.82 52.40 -5.69
N ALA A 1117 85.42 53.01 -4.57
CA ALA A 1117 86.21 53.01 -3.35
C ALA A 1117 86.35 51.61 -2.73
N ILE A 1118 87.58 51.31 -2.26
CA ILE A 1118 87.90 50.14 -1.44
C ILE A 1118 88.31 50.66 -0.05
N ALA A 1119 87.49 50.37 0.95
CA ALA A 1119 87.73 50.75 2.35
C ALA A 1119 87.73 49.49 3.21
N THR A 1120 88.88 49.06 3.72
CA THR A 1120 89.01 47.77 4.38
C THR A 1120 89.25 47.91 5.87
N GLY A 1121 88.67 46.99 6.66
CA GLY A 1121 89.14 46.70 8.01
C GLY A 1121 90.41 45.84 7.98
N THR A 1122 90.63 45.04 9.03
CA THR A 1122 91.78 44.12 9.09
C THR A 1122 91.67 43.06 7.99
N LEU A 1123 92.66 43.00 7.11
CA LEU A 1123 92.82 41.92 6.13
C LEU A 1123 93.95 41.00 6.59
N THR A 1124 93.65 39.72 6.80
CA THR A 1124 94.65 38.74 7.30
C THR A 1124 94.78 37.60 6.31
N SER A 1125 95.94 37.46 5.65
CA SER A 1125 96.23 36.38 4.71
C SER A 1125 97.49 35.58 5.07
N SER A 1126 97.85 35.56 6.36
CA SER A 1126 99.06 34.90 6.86
C SER A 1126 98.87 33.38 6.95
N GLY A 1127 99.97 32.64 6.82
CA GLY A 1127 100.05 31.27 7.33
C GLY A 1127 99.90 31.22 8.86
N ASP A 1128 99.49 30.08 9.43
CA ASP A 1128 99.34 29.95 10.89
C ASP A 1128 100.67 30.28 11.61
N THR A 1129 100.66 31.31 12.45
CA THR A 1129 101.81 31.69 13.29
C THR A 1129 102.25 30.58 14.26
N ALA A 1130 101.40 29.59 14.56
CA ALA A 1130 101.74 28.41 15.36
C ALA A 1130 102.45 27.29 14.56
N ALA A 1131 102.39 27.29 13.22
CA ALA A 1131 103.03 26.30 12.36
C ALA A 1131 104.52 26.57 12.13
N ALA A 1132 104.96 27.83 12.25
CA ALA A 1132 106.38 28.18 12.17
C ALA A 1132 107.23 27.47 13.25
N SER A 1133 106.61 26.97 14.34
CA SER A 1133 107.26 26.20 15.40
C SER A 1133 107.15 24.67 15.28
N ALA A 1134 106.36 24.12 14.34
CA ALA A 1134 106.15 22.67 14.18
C ALA A 1134 106.86 22.06 12.93
N ALA A 1135 107.53 22.88 12.13
CA ALA A 1135 108.33 22.49 10.97
C ALA A 1135 109.85 22.72 11.17
N ALA A 1136 110.33 22.60 12.41
CA ALA A 1136 111.75 22.64 12.77
C ALA A 1136 112.29 21.25 13.10
#